data_AF-A0A7C6WW64-F1
#
_entry.id   AF-A0A7C6WW64-F1
#
_cell.length_a   1.000
_cell.length_b   1.000
_cell.length_c   1.000
_cell.angle_alpha   90.00
_cell.angle_beta   90.00
_cell.angle_gamma   90.00
#
_symmetry.space_group_name_H-M   'P 1'
#
loop_
_entity.id
_entity.type
_entity.pdbx_description
1 polymer ?
#
loop_
_entity_poly.entity_id
_entity_poly.type
_entity_poly.pdbx_seq_one_letter_code
_entity_poly.pdbx_strand_id
1 'polypeptide(L)'
;MKKEETMGYFKNIKKTTLIIVILSVFLMVTACGSNSIQTSGDPEYESQVITIEGLKTEEDVDTTLTEITIGELRKLPQYTLDASYKRTTGLTEEFEMSGPYLREVIEYLGGNLDDYAGIGVMGKDGYYCLISKEVIDATPDLMLALVIDGNAKLDKDNAPARLAVQGQFGPYWVKMVEKIVLFNEIPEKEITSVWVFKNLAEGIEPYEYEYYGSKDDAIDLEQIFSRLDYVDSKAFFTMKSSDGFKKNEAINMVKSRYYIKVEGEDAPTNVSPYIKLGMNVHNIAWVSTNQDAAIFPNKMMEYMDTVIINGHEGITLQEVLYETEIESVKTETFDILGTEGEKITVSGEDMGKGILVPREDGGASVIWDESIEHKNIDNLLRIRLVQDLAVEGENEQEDKDDSKAAEPESISTESSSLQDTTPPLGPKAPNDDTVLTITGDGIEKELFLSMEDLKGLDKGYIEQCYSIVNNYPTRKFAVAKGISISYLLGQAGIKDQANCILVEASDGYKAELTKEQLLGKRYRYPQLISDSTANAVQVQPLLAWAFGEGKDFSKAAECDLRLVIGQQGIHDVNTAPGVQMVSKITISTKDAGSWERPTANMADGEIVLNHDYLDQVKIYYTLDGSEPTENSQVYNPSTTYFQPDLIKPIPVSGSGILKAKVIGYGKRDSEVLTYEY
;
A
#
# COMPACT_ATOMS: atom_id res chain seq x y z
N MET A 1 55.64 56.24 65.36
CA MET A 1 55.36 56.60 63.95
C MET A 1 56.32 55.82 63.04
N LYS A 2 56.04 54.54 62.90
CA LYS A 2 56.64 53.55 62.00
C LYS A 2 55.99 52.20 62.34
N LYS A 3 55.91 51.35 61.32
CA LYS A 3 55.79 49.88 61.32
C LYS A 3 54.40 49.26 61.29
N GLU A 4 54.30 48.40 60.26
CA GLU A 4 53.77 47.04 60.29
C GLU A 4 52.24 46.90 60.37
N GLU A 5 51.61 46.69 59.21
CA GLU A 5 50.72 45.55 58.93
C GLU A 5 50.08 45.67 57.53
N THR A 6 50.82 45.34 56.49
CA THR A 6 50.24 45.05 55.16
C THR A 6 50.91 43.82 54.58
N MET A 7 50.67 42.68 55.20
CA MET A 7 51.02 41.37 54.64
C MET A 7 49.96 40.35 55.10
N GLY A 8 48.74 40.51 54.58
CA GLY A 8 47.61 39.60 54.88
C GLY A 8 46.45 39.60 53.88
N TYR A 9 46.37 40.57 52.95
CA TYR A 9 45.16 40.74 52.11
C TYR A 9 45.30 40.35 50.64
N PHE A 10 46.49 40.02 50.15
CA PHE A 10 46.72 39.71 48.73
C PHE A 10 46.79 38.21 48.37
N LYS A 11 46.50 37.32 49.33
CA LYS A 11 46.44 35.86 49.07
C LYS A 11 45.02 35.32 48.87
N ASN A 12 43.99 36.07 49.24
CA ASN A 12 42.59 35.68 49.04
C ASN A 12 41.97 36.23 47.75
N ILE A 13 42.42 37.38 47.22
CA ILE A 13 41.82 37.96 46.01
C ILE A 13 42.06 37.09 44.76
N LYS A 14 43.22 36.44 44.63
CA LYS A 14 43.46 35.53 43.49
C LYS A 14 42.69 34.21 43.58
N LYS A 15 42.32 33.74 44.78
CA LYS A 15 41.45 32.56 44.93
C LYS A 15 39.98 32.91 44.75
N THR A 16 39.53 34.08 45.19
CA THR A 16 38.12 34.48 45.03
C THR A 16 37.79 34.87 43.60
N THR A 17 38.70 35.51 42.85
CA THR A 17 38.48 35.79 41.41
C THR A 17 38.60 34.52 40.55
N LEU A 18 39.48 33.57 40.90
CA LEU A 18 39.55 32.28 40.20
C LEU A 18 38.34 31.40 40.52
N ILE A 19 37.80 31.44 41.75
CA ILE A 19 36.56 30.74 42.10
C ILE A 19 35.35 31.39 41.43
N ILE A 20 35.27 32.72 41.28
CA ILE A 20 34.16 33.38 40.57
C ILE A 20 34.23 33.17 39.05
N VAL A 21 35.43 33.10 38.46
CA VAL A 21 35.60 32.75 37.03
C VAL A 21 35.35 31.25 36.80
N ILE A 22 35.72 30.37 37.72
CA ILE A 22 35.38 28.93 37.65
C ILE A 22 33.89 28.70 37.95
N LEU A 23 33.24 29.49 38.82
CA LEU A 23 31.78 29.42 39.04
C LEU A 23 30.98 29.97 37.85
N SER A 24 31.50 30.98 37.14
CA SER A 24 30.85 31.51 35.92
C SER A 24 31.11 30.65 34.68
N VAL A 25 32.20 29.87 34.66
CA VAL A 25 32.42 28.82 33.66
C VAL A 25 31.63 27.54 34.00
N PHE A 26 31.37 27.23 35.28
CA PHE A 26 30.46 26.15 35.67
C PHE A 26 28.97 26.52 35.55
N LEU A 27 28.62 27.81 35.57
CA LEU A 27 27.28 28.31 35.24
C LEU A 27 27.00 28.39 33.73
N MET A 28 27.98 28.07 32.87
CA MET A 28 27.77 27.89 31.42
C MET A 28 27.80 26.43 30.95
N VAL A 29 27.93 25.45 31.87
CA VAL A 29 27.83 24.01 31.55
C VAL A 29 26.68 23.33 32.31
N THR A 30 25.76 24.11 32.86
CA THR A 30 24.46 23.64 33.39
C THR A 30 23.31 24.25 32.59
N ALA A 31 23.47 24.36 31.28
CA ALA A 31 22.36 24.07 30.38
C ALA A 31 22.36 22.55 30.15
N CYS A 32 22.06 21.78 31.19
CA CYS A 32 21.42 20.48 30.97
C CYS A 32 20.20 20.81 30.14
N GLY A 33 20.21 20.38 28.88
CA GLY A 33 19.13 20.56 27.93
C GLY A 33 17.84 20.05 28.57
N SER A 34 17.09 20.97 29.15
CA SER A 34 15.66 20.85 29.10
C SER A 34 15.35 21.03 27.63
N ASN A 35 15.26 19.91 26.89
CA ASN A 35 14.56 19.89 25.62
C ASN A 35 13.17 20.42 25.95
N SER A 36 12.98 21.73 25.76
CA SER A 36 11.65 22.32 25.78
C SER A 36 10.85 21.47 24.81
N ILE A 37 9.79 20.82 25.30
CA ILE A 37 8.90 20.01 24.47
C ILE A 37 8.54 20.87 23.26
N GLN A 38 9.15 20.56 22.11
CA GLN A 38 8.90 21.28 20.87
C GLN A 38 7.53 20.80 20.42
N THR A 39 6.51 21.55 20.78
CA THR A 39 5.14 21.34 20.33
C THR A 39 4.91 22.04 19.01
N SER A 40 4.01 21.50 18.20
CA SER A 40 3.48 22.17 17.01
C SER A 40 2.70 23.44 17.34
N GLY A 41 2.23 23.60 18.59
CA GLY A 41 1.33 24.69 18.99
C GLY A 41 -0.09 24.56 18.45
N ASP A 42 -0.42 23.44 17.79
CA ASP A 42 -1.68 23.18 17.12
C ASP A 42 -2.40 21.98 17.78
N PRO A 43 -3.47 22.21 18.56
CA PRO A 43 -4.17 21.14 19.25
C PRO A 43 -4.74 20.05 18.33
N GLU A 44 -5.12 20.39 17.10
CA GLU A 44 -5.63 19.41 16.13
C GLU A 44 -4.48 18.54 15.62
N TYR A 45 -3.33 19.15 15.34
CA TYR A 45 -2.12 18.42 14.95
C TYR A 45 -1.64 17.47 16.05
N GLU A 46 -1.61 17.93 17.31
CA GLU A 46 -1.21 17.10 18.46
C GLU A 46 -2.19 15.95 18.73
N SER A 47 -3.45 16.07 18.27
CA SER A 47 -4.47 15.03 18.42
C SER A 47 -4.41 13.92 17.36
N GLN A 48 -3.57 14.07 16.33
CA GLN A 48 -3.33 12.99 15.37
C GLN A 48 -2.77 11.75 16.08
N VAL A 49 -3.20 10.58 15.63
CA VAL A 49 -2.88 9.29 16.22
C VAL A 49 -1.98 8.46 15.31
N ILE A 50 -1.11 7.67 15.92
CA ILE A 50 -0.47 6.52 15.32
C ILE A 50 -1.05 5.28 16.00
N THR A 51 -1.45 4.29 15.20
CA THR A 51 -2.00 3.03 15.68
C THR A 51 -0.88 2.00 15.85
N ILE A 52 -0.81 1.35 17.01
CA ILE A 52 0.06 0.20 17.30
C ILE A 52 -0.81 -1.05 17.39
N GLU A 53 -0.55 -2.03 16.55
CA GLU A 53 -1.27 -3.30 16.45
C GLU A 53 -0.37 -4.45 16.90
N GLY A 54 -0.91 -5.43 17.62
CA GLY A 54 -0.17 -6.61 18.08
C GLY A 54 0.62 -6.40 19.38
N LEU A 55 0.35 -5.32 20.13
CA LEU A 55 1.02 -5.04 21.39
C LEU A 55 0.56 -6.03 22.49
N LYS A 56 1.50 -6.83 23.00
CA LYS A 56 1.35 -7.60 24.22
C LYS A 56 1.57 -6.71 25.43
N THR A 57 0.54 -6.57 26.25
CA THR A 57 0.62 -5.98 27.59
C THR A 57 0.55 -7.10 28.63
N GLU A 58 0.90 -6.83 29.88
CA GLU A 58 0.90 -7.82 30.99
C GLU A 58 -0.46 -8.53 31.21
N GLU A 59 -1.56 -8.11 30.56
CA GLU A 59 -2.89 -8.72 30.63
C GLU A 59 -3.27 -9.65 29.45
N ASP A 60 -2.34 -10.01 28.57
CA ASP A 60 -2.40 -11.17 27.66
C ASP A 60 -3.67 -11.28 26.77
N VAL A 61 -3.89 -10.28 25.90
CA VAL A 61 -4.90 -10.33 24.83
C VAL A 61 -4.27 -10.02 23.47
N ASP A 62 -4.24 -11.01 22.58
CA ASP A 62 -3.53 -11.01 21.28
C ASP A 62 -4.22 -10.18 20.17
N THR A 63 -4.96 -9.13 20.52
CA THR A 63 -5.65 -8.24 19.56
C THR A 63 -5.86 -6.82 20.11
N THR A 64 -4.85 -6.23 20.76
CA THR A 64 -4.96 -4.82 21.16
C THR A 64 -4.54 -3.90 20.01
N LEU A 65 -5.52 -3.14 19.52
CA LEU A 65 -5.26 -1.96 18.72
C LEU A 65 -5.11 -0.79 19.68
N THR A 66 -3.88 -0.31 19.86
CA THR A 66 -3.53 0.77 20.79
C THR A 66 -3.27 2.04 20.00
N GLU A 67 -3.84 3.16 20.43
CA GLU A 67 -3.57 4.45 19.79
C GLU A 67 -2.66 5.29 20.68
N ILE A 68 -1.71 5.99 20.06
CA ILE A 68 -0.89 7.00 20.74
C ILE A 68 -0.93 8.30 19.95
N THR A 69 -1.25 9.40 20.63
CA THR A 69 -1.30 10.73 20.00
C THR A 69 0.10 11.34 19.84
N ILE A 70 0.25 12.25 18.88
CA ILE A 70 1.49 13.04 18.74
C ILE A 70 1.79 13.83 20.03
N GLY A 71 0.76 14.38 20.67
CA GLY A 71 0.90 15.07 21.94
C GLY A 71 1.40 14.18 23.07
N GLU A 72 1.11 12.87 23.06
CA GLU A 72 1.66 11.89 24.00
C GLU A 72 3.09 11.52 23.64
N LEU A 73 3.38 11.25 22.37
CA LEU A 73 4.73 10.94 21.89
C LEU A 73 5.74 12.05 22.23
N ARG A 74 5.32 13.32 22.21
CA ARG A 74 6.16 14.46 22.61
C ARG A 74 6.50 14.53 24.10
N LYS A 75 5.76 13.82 24.96
CA LYS A 75 6.03 13.76 26.40
C LYS A 75 7.09 12.73 26.76
N LEU A 76 7.38 11.81 25.84
CA LEU A 76 8.46 10.83 25.96
C LEU A 76 9.82 11.52 25.79
N PRO A 77 10.93 10.88 26.22
CA PRO A 77 12.27 11.39 25.94
C PRO A 77 12.44 11.67 24.44
N GLN A 78 12.95 12.86 24.12
CA GLN A 78 13.18 13.27 22.73
C GLN A 78 14.69 13.26 22.47
N TYR A 79 15.10 12.55 21.42
CA TYR A 79 16.48 12.47 20.98
C TYR A 79 16.64 13.19 19.65
N THR A 80 17.84 13.69 19.39
CA THR A 80 18.21 14.31 18.12
C THR A 80 19.12 13.38 17.34
N LEU A 81 18.84 13.22 16.06
CA LEU A 81 19.59 12.39 15.13
C LEU A 81 20.05 13.25 13.94
N ASP A 82 21.37 13.28 13.72
CA ASP A 82 21.97 13.76 12.47
C ASP A 82 21.75 12.69 11.40
N ALA A 83 20.56 12.70 10.84
CA ALA A 83 20.05 11.60 10.05
C ALA A 83 20.51 11.72 8.61
N SER A 84 20.95 10.60 8.04
CA SER A 84 21.29 10.54 6.62
C SER A 84 21.01 9.15 6.07
N TYR A 85 20.52 9.12 4.83
CA TYR A 85 20.46 7.88 4.06
C TYR A 85 20.84 8.11 2.60
N LYS A 86 21.26 7.02 1.97
CA LYS A 86 21.48 6.98 0.53
C LYS A 86 20.15 6.73 -0.18
N ARG A 87 19.77 7.65 -1.08
CA ARG A 87 18.66 7.46 -2.01
C ARG A 87 19.00 6.33 -3.00
N THR A 88 17.99 5.72 -3.60
CA THR A 88 18.16 4.76 -4.69
C THR A 88 18.92 5.35 -5.88
N THR A 89 18.88 6.68 -6.05
CA THR A 89 19.67 7.43 -7.04
C THR A 89 21.16 7.52 -6.74
N GLY A 90 21.61 7.00 -5.59
CA GLY A 90 23.00 7.08 -5.13
C GLY A 90 23.38 8.39 -4.42
N LEU A 91 22.46 9.37 -4.36
CA LEU A 91 22.65 10.64 -3.65
C LEU A 91 22.38 10.47 -2.15
N THR A 92 23.17 11.14 -1.31
CA THR A 92 22.93 11.22 0.13
C THR A 92 21.95 12.35 0.43
N GLU A 93 20.97 12.06 1.28
CA GLU A 93 20.08 13.06 1.85
C GLU A 93 20.38 13.19 3.34
N GLU A 94 20.46 14.42 3.82
CA GLU A 94 20.81 14.76 5.21
C GLU A 94 19.71 15.65 5.80
N PHE A 95 19.33 15.40 7.04
CA PHE A 95 18.32 16.16 7.77
C PHE A 95 18.57 16.02 9.28
N GLU A 96 18.19 17.04 10.05
CA GLU A 96 18.20 16.94 11.50
C GLU A 96 16.81 16.48 11.97
N MET A 97 16.75 15.32 12.63
CA MET A 97 15.49 14.77 13.14
C MET A 97 15.45 14.76 14.65
N SER A 98 14.28 14.93 15.23
CA SER A 98 14.07 14.66 16.65
C SER A 98 12.75 13.99 16.94
N GLY A 99 12.76 13.07 17.91
CA GLY A 99 11.62 12.25 18.30
C GLY A 99 11.98 11.22 19.38
N PRO A 100 11.00 10.49 19.92
CA PRO A 100 11.28 9.35 20.80
C PRO A 100 11.79 8.15 20.01
N TYR A 101 12.60 7.31 20.67
CA TYR A 101 12.93 6.00 20.14
C TYR A 101 11.71 5.09 20.21
N LEU A 102 11.49 4.28 19.17
CA LEU A 102 10.34 3.40 19.09
C LEU A 102 10.31 2.39 20.24
N ARG A 103 11.47 1.93 20.70
CA ARG A 103 11.60 1.08 21.89
C ARG A 103 10.94 1.70 23.12
N GLU A 104 11.21 2.96 23.39
CA GLU A 104 10.64 3.68 24.53
C GLU A 104 9.14 3.97 24.35
N VAL A 105 8.69 4.13 23.10
CA VAL A 105 7.25 4.23 22.78
C VAL A 105 6.54 2.92 23.15
N ILE A 106 7.11 1.77 22.75
CA ILE A 106 6.54 0.46 23.07
C ILE A 106 6.58 0.19 24.59
N GLU A 107 7.66 0.54 25.27
CA GLU A 107 7.76 0.47 26.74
C GLU A 107 6.72 1.35 27.44
N TYR A 108 6.50 2.57 26.96
CA TYR A 108 5.48 3.47 27.48
C TYR A 108 4.07 2.89 27.37
N LEU A 109 3.79 2.16 26.29
CA LEU A 109 2.51 1.49 26.06
C LEU A 109 2.40 0.15 26.81
N GLY A 110 3.42 -0.26 27.56
CA GLY A 110 3.41 -1.45 28.41
C GLY A 110 3.86 -2.75 27.72
N GLY A 111 4.60 -2.65 26.61
CA GLY A 111 5.23 -3.80 25.95
C GLY A 111 6.77 -3.71 25.92
N ASN A 112 7.41 -4.64 25.21
CA ASN A 112 8.84 -4.62 24.94
C ASN A 112 9.10 -4.91 23.47
N LEU A 113 9.79 -4.00 22.77
CA LEU A 113 10.07 -4.14 21.34
C LEU A 113 10.93 -5.38 21.01
N ASP A 114 11.74 -5.86 21.95
CA ASP A 114 12.57 -7.06 21.73
C ASP A 114 11.78 -8.37 21.69
N ASP A 115 10.52 -8.37 22.14
CA ASP A 115 9.68 -9.56 22.19
C ASP A 115 9.10 -9.95 20.81
N TYR A 116 9.29 -9.09 19.81
CA TYR A 116 8.72 -9.26 18.47
C TYR A 116 9.79 -9.68 17.45
N ALA A 117 9.39 -10.52 16.49
CA ALA A 117 10.23 -10.97 15.38
C ALA A 117 10.44 -9.87 14.31
N GLY A 118 9.63 -8.81 14.32
CA GLY A 118 9.81 -7.63 13.48
C GLY A 118 8.65 -6.66 13.61
N ILE A 119 8.71 -5.56 12.86
CA ILE A 119 7.66 -4.55 12.80
C ILE A 119 7.27 -4.22 11.36
N GLY A 120 5.98 -4.03 11.12
CA GLY A 120 5.46 -3.45 9.89
C GLY A 120 5.09 -2.01 10.11
N VAL A 121 5.58 -1.08 9.30
CA VAL A 121 5.27 0.35 9.42
C VAL A 121 4.56 0.82 8.16
N MET A 122 3.35 1.34 8.32
CA MET A 122 2.48 1.81 7.25
C MET A 122 2.33 3.33 7.32
N GLY A 123 2.56 3.99 6.19
CA GLY A 123 2.27 5.41 5.97
C GLY A 123 0.86 5.63 5.44
N LYS A 124 0.31 6.84 5.66
CA LYS A 124 -1.01 7.26 5.16
C LYS A 124 -1.16 7.21 3.64
N ASP A 125 -0.05 7.17 2.91
CA ASP A 125 -0.03 7.02 1.45
C ASP A 125 -0.07 5.55 0.98
N GLY A 126 -0.31 4.61 1.89
CA GLY A 126 -0.30 3.18 1.63
C GLY A 126 1.10 2.58 1.56
N TYR A 127 2.17 3.37 1.75
CA TYR A 127 3.51 2.83 1.77
C TYR A 127 3.70 1.94 3.00
N TYR A 128 4.18 0.72 2.79
CA TYR A 128 4.46 -0.22 3.85
C TYR A 128 5.92 -0.64 3.80
N CYS A 129 6.59 -0.60 4.94
CA CYS A 129 7.92 -1.17 5.12
C CYS A 129 7.89 -2.09 6.32
N LEU A 130 8.32 -3.34 6.12
CA LEU A 130 8.60 -4.22 7.23
C LEU A 130 10.09 -4.20 7.57
N ILE A 131 10.37 -4.14 8.86
CA ILE A 131 11.70 -4.11 9.46
C ILE A 131 11.87 -5.40 10.26
N SER A 132 12.83 -6.23 9.86
CA SER A 132 13.14 -7.50 10.54
C SER A 132 13.78 -7.27 11.91
N LYS A 133 13.77 -8.30 12.77
CA LYS A 133 14.49 -8.27 14.04
C LYS A 133 15.97 -7.89 13.89
N GLU A 134 16.63 -8.40 12.86
CA GLU A 134 18.03 -8.06 12.56
C GLU A 134 18.22 -6.55 12.35
N VAL A 135 17.35 -5.91 11.58
CA VAL A 135 17.43 -4.46 11.34
C VAL A 135 17.07 -3.67 12.62
N ILE A 136 16.05 -4.11 13.38
CA ILE A 136 15.71 -3.49 14.67
C ILE A 136 16.91 -3.56 15.63
N ASP A 137 17.56 -4.71 15.72
CA ASP A 137 18.70 -4.94 16.62
C ASP A 137 19.95 -4.19 16.16
N ALA A 138 20.12 -4.00 14.84
CA ALA A 138 21.19 -3.21 14.26
C ALA A 138 20.96 -1.68 14.36
N THR A 139 19.73 -1.23 14.66
CA THR A 139 19.34 0.18 14.73
C THR A 139 18.83 0.54 16.14
N PRO A 140 19.73 0.69 17.12
CA PRO A 140 19.34 1.03 18.50
C PRO A 140 18.67 2.40 18.64
N ASP A 141 18.88 3.29 17.68
CA ASP A 141 18.32 4.63 17.55
C ASP A 141 17.08 4.70 16.63
N LEU A 142 16.39 3.56 16.43
CA LEU A 142 15.13 3.50 15.67
C LEU A 142 14.11 4.48 16.24
N MET A 143 13.79 5.53 15.48
CA MET A 143 13.08 6.71 15.98
C MET A 143 11.77 6.97 15.23
N LEU A 144 10.75 7.44 15.96
CA LEU A 144 9.60 8.13 15.37
C LEU A 144 9.87 9.65 15.39
N ALA A 145 10.38 10.20 14.30
CA ALA A 145 10.70 11.61 14.19
C ALA A 145 9.43 12.46 14.17
N LEU A 146 9.35 13.41 15.10
CA LEU A 146 8.25 14.37 15.28
C LEU A 146 8.67 15.83 14.97
N VAL A 147 9.97 16.04 14.76
CA VAL A 147 10.60 17.30 14.37
C VAL A 147 11.58 16.98 13.25
N ILE A 148 11.51 17.71 12.14
CA ILE A 148 12.46 17.62 11.02
C ILE A 148 12.94 19.03 10.69
N ASP A 149 14.25 19.23 10.68
CA ASP A 149 14.93 20.51 10.43
C ASP A 149 14.34 21.66 11.29
N GLY A 150 14.13 21.36 12.58
CA GLY A 150 13.56 22.29 13.57
C GLY A 150 12.05 22.51 13.48
N ASN A 151 11.34 21.90 12.52
CA ASN A 151 9.90 22.05 12.36
C ASN A 151 9.13 21.00 13.18
N ALA A 152 8.48 21.43 14.28
CA ALA A 152 7.68 20.55 15.11
C ALA A 152 6.29 20.23 14.53
N LYS A 153 5.78 21.07 13.63
CA LYS A 153 4.61 20.75 12.78
C LYS A 153 5.16 20.28 11.44
N LEU A 154 5.17 18.97 11.21
CA LEU A 154 5.69 18.42 9.97
C LEU A 154 4.80 18.83 8.80
N ASP A 155 5.41 18.95 7.62
CA ASP A 155 4.66 19.12 6.38
C ASP A 155 3.80 17.89 6.07
N LYS A 156 2.91 18.02 5.08
CA LYS A 156 2.00 16.94 4.68
C LYS A 156 2.70 15.66 4.20
N ASP A 157 3.95 15.77 3.74
CA ASP A 157 4.71 14.65 3.21
C ASP A 157 5.37 13.84 4.33
N ASN A 158 5.47 14.40 5.55
CA ASN A 158 6.07 13.74 6.70
C ASN A 158 5.11 13.58 7.90
N ALA A 159 4.02 14.34 7.96
CA ALA A 159 3.07 14.30 9.07
C ALA A 159 2.28 12.98 9.12
N PRO A 160 1.99 12.43 10.33
CA PRO A 160 2.20 13.08 11.62
C PRO A 160 3.58 12.80 12.23
N ALA A 161 4.25 11.73 11.77
CA ALA A 161 5.60 11.34 12.14
C ALA A 161 6.29 10.62 10.97
N ARG A 162 7.61 10.57 11.02
CA ARG A 162 8.44 9.80 10.09
C ARG A 162 9.28 8.77 10.84
N LEU A 163 9.31 7.54 10.36
CA LEU A 163 10.21 6.54 10.88
C LEU A 163 11.64 6.80 10.37
N ALA A 164 12.59 6.81 11.30
CA ALA A 164 14.01 6.95 11.02
C ALA A 164 14.74 5.66 11.35
N VAL A 165 15.41 5.07 10.35
CA VAL A 165 16.11 3.78 10.45
C VAL A 165 17.57 4.00 10.03
N GLN A 166 18.37 4.53 10.96
CA GLN A 166 19.74 4.95 10.69
C GLN A 166 20.58 3.79 10.14
N GLY A 167 21.40 4.08 9.13
CA GLY A 167 22.25 3.08 8.46
C GLY A 167 21.54 2.26 7.37
N GLN A 168 20.22 2.42 7.20
CA GLN A 168 19.45 1.76 6.14
C GLN A 168 19.17 2.69 4.94
N PHE A 169 18.88 2.10 3.79
CA PHE A 169 18.49 2.84 2.58
C PHE A 169 17.16 3.58 2.74
N GLY A 170 16.95 4.64 1.95
CA GLY A 170 15.76 5.49 2.00
C GLY A 170 14.39 4.78 2.06
N PRO A 171 14.17 3.61 1.41
CA PRO A 171 12.91 2.87 1.53
C PRO A 171 12.55 2.43 2.97
N TYR A 172 13.52 2.23 3.87
CA TYR A 172 13.22 1.89 5.26
C TYR A 172 12.64 3.07 6.05
N TRP A 173 12.78 4.30 5.54
CA TRP A 173 12.41 5.54 6.22
C TRP A 173 10.97 5.94 5.89
N VAL A 174 10.01 5.26 6.51
CA VAL A 174 8.57 5.45 6.24
C VAL A 174 8.09 6.84 6.63
N LYS A 175 7.52 7.54 5.66
CA LYS A 175 6.88 8.85 5.85
C LYS A 175 5.41 8.68 6.24
N MET A 176 4.83 9.73 6.83
CA MET A 176 3.40 9.79 7.17
C MET A 176 2.91 8.60 8.00
N VAL A 177 3.70 8.17 8.99
CA VAL A 177 3.41 6.96 9.77
C VAL A 177 1.99 7.02 10.34
N GLU A 178 1.16 6.06 9.95
CA GLU A 178 -0.23 5.89 10.39
C GLU A 178 -0.34 4.71 11.35
N LYS A 179 0.31 3.59 11.02
CA LYS A 179 0.21 2.33 11.76
C LYS A 179 1.55 1.62 11.89
N ILE A 180 1.78 1.01 13.05
CA ILE A 180 2.88 0.07 13.30
C ILE A 180 2.27 -1.26 13.77
N VAL A 181 2.61 -2.34 13.10
CA VAL A 181 2.22 -3.71 13.45
C VAL A 181 3.42 -4.41 14.07
N LEU A 182 3.24 -4.98 15.26
CA LEU A 182 4.25 -5.75 15.98
C LEU A 182 4.03 -7.24 15.70
N PHE A 183 5.00 -7.90 15.09
CA PHE A 183 4.88 -9.30 14.69
C PHE A 183 5.50 -10.21 15.76
N ASN A 184 4.67 -11.00 16.44
CA ASN A 184 5.13 -12.02 17.40
C ASN A 184 6.03 -13.07 16.74
N GLU A 185 5.62 -13.48 15.56
CA GLU A 185 6.31 -14.40 14.69
C GLU A 185 6.25 -13.83 13.28
N ILE A 186 7.36 -13.99 12.57
CA ILE A 186 7.40 -13.85 11.13
C ILE A 186 7.43 -15.27 10.61
N PRO A 187 6.53 -15.68 9.69
CA PRO A 187 6.60 -16.99 9.09
C PRO A 187 8.01 -17.27 8.58
N GLU A 188 8.60 -18.36 9.07
CA GLU A 188 9.96 -18.73 8.70
C GLU A 188 10.02 -18.97 7.19
N LYS A 189 11.09 -18.46 6.59
CA LYS A 189 11.31 -18.59 5.15
C LYS A 189 12.12 -19.85 4.91
N GLU A 190 11.41 -20.95 4.69
CA GLU A 190 12.00 -22.25 4.41
C GLU A 190 11.83 -22.55 2.92
N ILE A 191 12.71 -21.99 2.10
CA ILE A 191 12.64 -22.20 0.65
C ILE A 191 12.92 -23.68 0.34
N THR A 192 11.97 -24.33 -0.34
CA THR A 192 12.06 -25.73 -0.75
C THR A 192 12.01 -25.88 -2.27
N SER A 193 11.68 -24.83 -3.01
CA SER A 193 11.53 -24.87 -4.46
C SER A 193 12.04 -23.59 -5.12
N VAL A 194 12.82 -23.74 -6.19
CA VAL A 194 13.37 -22.65 -7.00
C VAL A 194 12.91 -22.82 -8.44
N TRP A 195 12.09 -21.89 -8.91
CA TRP A 195 11.49 -21.88 -10.24
C TRP A 195 12.25 -20.95 -11.19
N VAL A 196 12.21 -21.24 -12.49
CA VAL A 196 12.57 -20.23 -13.50
C VAL A 196 11.33 -19.36 -13.74
N PHE A 197 11.40 -18.06 -13.42
CA PHE A 197 10.22 -17.18 -13.41
C PHE A 197 9.47 -17.18 -14.74
N LYS A 198 10.20 -17.14 -15.87
CA LYS A 198 9.62 -17.23 -17.21
C LYS A 198 8.72 -18.46 -17.37
N ASN A 199 9.22 -19.63 -16.99
CA ASN A 199 8.51 -20.89 -17.16
C ASN A 199 7.37 -21.02 -16.13
N LEU A 200 7.57 -20.49 -14.91
CA LEU A 200 6.49 -20.36 -13.92
C LEU A 200 5.35 -19.45 -14.41
N ALA A 201 5.66 -18.43 -15.21
CA ALA A 201 4.70 -17.50 -15.78
C ALA A 201 4.04 -17.99 -17.09
N GLU A 202 4.44 -19.14 -17.63
CA GLU A 202 3.99 -19.59 -18.94
C GLU A 202 2.46 -19.74 -19.01
N GLY A 203 1.84 -19.15 -20.04
CA GLY A 203 0.38 -19.14 -20.20
C GLY A 203 -0.38 -18.13 -19.33
N ILE A 204 0.32 -17.29 -18.55
CA ILE A 204 -0.27 -16.06 -18.00
C ILE A 204 -0.28 -15.01 -19.11
N GLU A 205 -1.45 -14.46 -19.41
CA GLU A 205 -1.56 -13.34 -20.35
C GLU A 205 -0.89 -12.09 -19.75
N PRO A 206 0.13 -11.50 -20.39
CA PRO A 206 0.77 -10.31 -19.88
C PRO A 206 -0.19 -9.12 -19.82
N TYR A 207 -0.06 -8.31 -18.77
CA TYR A 207 -0.73 -7.02 -18.66
C TYR A 207 0.17 -5.92 -19.20
N GLU A 208 -0.32 -5.17 -20.19
CA GLU A 208 0.39 -4.00 -20.75
C GLU A 208 0.41 -2.87 -19.70
N TYR A 209 1.56 -2.68 -19.05
CA TYR A 209 1.73 -1.70 -17.97
C TYR A 209 2.45 -0.44 -18.46
N GLU A 210 1.88 0.74 -18.22
CA GLU A 210 2.54 2.01 -18.55
C GLU A 210 3.54 2.42 -17.46
N TYR A 211 4.83 2.46 -17.78
CA TYR A 211 5.92 2.78 -16.86
C TYR A 211 6.85 3.81 -17.52
N TYR A 212 7.02 5.00 -16.94
CA TYR A 212 7.78 6.11 -17.55
C TYR A 212 7.41 6.43 -19.02
N GLY A 213 6.15 6.18 -19.41
CA GLY A 213 5.67 6.43 -20.78
C GLY A 213 6.01 5.33 -21.79
N SER A 214 6.76 4.28 -21.41
CA SER A 214 6.76 3.01 -22.14
C SER A 214 5.57 2.17 -21.72
N LYS A 215 5.16 1.26 -22.61
CA LYS A 215 4.15 0.25 -22.33
C LYS A 215 4.83 -1.10 -22.46
N ASP A 216 5.04 -1.74 -21.34
CA ASP A 216 5.83 -2.96 -21.25
C ASP A 216 4.98 -4.08 -20.65
N ASP A 217 5.26 -5.31 -21.06
CA ASP A 217 4.58 -6.49 -20.56
C ASP A 217 4.92 -6.74 -19.09
N ALA A 218 3.88 -6.96 -18.28
CA ALA A 218 4.00 -7.24 -16.87
C ALA A 218 3.14 -8.44 -16.45
N ILE A 219 3.71 -9.31 -15.61
CA ILE A 219 3.06 -10.53 -15.12
C ILE A 219 2.48 -10.27 -13.72
N ASP A 220 1.19 -10.55 -13.56
CA ASP A 220 0.49 -10.41 -12.28
C ASP A 220 0.96 -11.47 -11.27
N LEU A 221 1.44 -11.01 -10.11
CA LEU A 221 1.92 -11.89 -9.06
C LEU A 221 0.80 -12.71 -8.42
N GLU A 222 -0.45 -12.25 -8.44
CA GLU A 222 -1.59 -13.05 -7.94
C GLU A 222 -1.69 -14.38 -8.71
N GLN A 223 -1.55 -14.32 -10.04
CA GLN A 223 -1.55 -15.49 -10.90
C GLN A 223 -0.33 -16.37 -10.67
N ILE A 224 0.84 -15.78 -10.38
CA ILE A 224 2.04 -16.54 -10.01
C ILE A 224 1.82 -17.28 -8.69
N PHE A 225 1.33 -16.60 -7.65
CA PHE A 225 1.09 -17.20 -6.34
C PHE A 225 0.06 -18.33 -6.39
N SER A 226 -0.94 -18.24 -7.26
CA SER A 226 -1.92 -19.31 -7.48
C SER A 226 -1.32 -20.62 -8.03
N ARG A 227 -0.09 -20.58 -8.55
CA ARG A 227 0.65 -21.75 -9.08
C ARG A 227 1.61 -22.37 -8.07
N LEU A 228 1.79 -21.75 -6.91
CA LEU A 228 2.63 -22.24 -5.84
C LEU A 228 1.80 -23.12 -4.89
N ASP A 229 2.44 -24.10 -4.25
CA ASP A 229 1.71 -25.08 -3.42
C ASP A 229 1.17 -24.42 -2.14
N TYR A 230 1.91 -23.50 -1.53
CA TYR A 230 1.51 -22.78 -0.33
C TYR A 230 2.17 -21.40 -0.24
N VAL A 231 1.33 -20.37 -0.17
CA VAL A 231 1.75 -18.99 0.05
C VAL A 231 1.12 -18.47 1.33
N ASP A 232 1.94 -18.27 2.36
CA ASP A 232 1.48 -17.70 3.62
C ASP A 232 1.25 -16.20 3.47
N SER A 233 0.00 -15.76 3.62
CA SER A 233 -0.39 -14.35 3.54
C SER A 233 0.34 -13.43 4.54
N LYS A 234 0.89 -13.99 5.62
CA LYS A 234 1.67 -13.29 6.65
C LYS A 234 3.17 -13.28 6.36
N ALA A 235 3.64 -14.08 5.39
CA ALA A 235 5.06 -14.14 5.05
C ALA A 235 5.51 -12.95 4.20
N PHE A 236 6.78 -12.95 3.82
CA PHE A 236 7.37 -11.93 2.97
C PHE A 236 7.47 -12.36 1.53
N PHE A 237 7.21 -11.38 0.67
CA PHE A 237 7.69 -11.35 -0.67
C PHE A 237 9.05 -10.65 -0.70
N THR A 238 10.11 -11.42 -0.91
CA THR A 238 11.46 -10.86 -1.04
C THR A 238 11.80 -10.67 -2.50
N MET A 239 12.42 -9.54 -2.83
CA MET A 239 13.02 -9.25 -4.12
C MET A 239 14.51 -8.96 -3.94
N LYS A 240 15.37 -9.52 -4.78
CA LYS A 240 16.79 -9.16 -4.85
C LYS A 240 17.14 -8.72 -6.26
N SER A 241 17.76 -7.55 -6.37
CA SER A 241 18.28 -6.95 -7.60
C SER A 241 19.69 -7.44 -7.91
N SER A 242 20.08 -7.41 -9.19
CA SER A 242 21.44 -7.77 -9.63
C SER A 242 22.54 -6.84 -9.08
N ASP A 243 22.19 -5.65 -8.59
CA ASP A 243 23.12 -4.76 -7.86
C ASP A 243 23.30 -5.14 -6.37
N GLY A 244 22.65 -6.22 -5.92
CA GLY A 244 22.68 -6.72 -4.55
C GLY A 244 21.64 -6.09 -3.63
N PHE A 245 20.84 -5.11 -4.09
CA PHE A 245 19.76 -4.55 -3.28
C PHE A 245 18.67 -5.59 -3.01
N LYS A 246 18.33 -5.77 -1.73
CA LYS A 246 17.30 -6.71 -1.27
C LYS A 246 16.19 -5.94 -0.56
N LYS A 247 14.94 -6.25 -0.91
CA LYS A 247 13.74 -5.64 -0.34
C LYS A 247 12.73 -6.72 0.04
N ASN A 248 12.12 -6.57 1.22
CA ASN A 248 11.00 -7.38 1.65
C ASN A 248 9.71 -6.55 1.60
N GLU A 249 8.64 -7.15 1.12
CA GLU A 249 7.28 -6.64 1.18
C GLU A 249 6.38 -7.69 1.82
N ALA A 250 5.30 -7.27 2.49
CA ALA A 250 4.35 -8.24 3.04
C ALA A 250 3.53 -8.89 1.91
N ILE A 251 3.32 -10.21 1.97
CA ILE A 251 2.61 -10.94 0.90
C ILE A 251 1.20 -10.39 0.69
N ASN A 252 0.51 -9.99 1.76
CA ASN A 252 -0.82 -9.38 1.67
C ASN A 252 -0.86 -8.07 0.85
N MET A 253 0.27 -7.39 0.61
CA MET A 253 0.37 -6.18 -0.21
C MET A 253 0.76 -6.48 -1.67
N VAL A 254 1.39 -7.62 -1.93
CA VAL A 254 1.82 -8.01 -3.29
C VAL A 254 0.87 -8.99 -3.97
N LYS A 255 -0.19 -9.43 -3.28
CA LYS A 255 -1.17 -10.38 -3.82
C LYS A 255 -2.20 -9.79 -4.77
N SER A 256 -2.30 -8.47 -4.89
CA SER A 256 -3.31 -7.84 -5.75
C SER A 256 -2.74 -6.65 -6.49
N ARG A 257 -2.96 -6.63 -7.81
CA ARG A 257 -2.52 -5.55 -8.71
C ARG A 257 -1.04 -5.22 -8.53
N TYR A 258 -0.25 -6.26 -8.35
CA TYR A 258 1.19 -6.17 -8.22
C TYR A 258 1.80 -7.05 -9.29
N TYR A 259 2.70 -6.47 -10.07
CA TYR A 259 3.20 -7.11 -11.27
C TYR A 259 4.72 -7.11 -11.28
N ILE A 260 5.31 -8.09 -11.96
CA ILE A 260 6.68 -8.01 -12.41
C ILE A 260 6.67 -7.64 -13.89
N LYS A 261 7.08 -6.41 -14.20
CA LYS A 261 7.41 -5.97 -15.56
C LYS A 261 8.58 -6.81 -16.07
N VAL A 262 8.40 -7.53 -17.17
CA VAL A 262 9.38 -8.49 -17.72
C VAL A 262 10.09 -7.98 -18.97
N GLU A 263 9.62 -6.88 -19.55
CA GLU A 263 10.22 -6.21 -20.71
C GLU A 263 10.51 -4.73 -20.45
N GLY A 264 11.23 -4.10 -21.37
CA GLY A 264 11.58 -2.68 -21.31
C GLY A 264 12.82 -2.38 -20.47
N GLU A 265 13.11 -1.09 -20.29
CA GLU A 265 14.24 -0.62 -19.49
C GLU A 265 14.07 -1.06 -18.03
N ASP A 266 15.17 -1.37 -17.36
CA ASP A 266 15.24 -1.83 -15.96
C ASP A 266 14.57 -3.18 -15.64
N ALA A 267 14.02 -3.88 -16.64
CA ALA A 267 13.36 -5.16 -16.42
C ALA A 267 14.36 -6.26 -15.96
N PRO A 268 13.95 -7.17 -15.05
CA PRO A 268 12.63 -7.23 -14.42
C PRO A 268 12.45 -6.20 -13.31
N THR A 269 11.24 -5.66 -13.18
CA THR A 269 10.93 -4.60 -12.19
C THR A 269 9.57 -4.84 -11.55
N ASN A 270 9.45 -4.68 -10.23
CA ASN A 270 8.12 -4.67 -9.60
C ASN A 270 7.37 -3.39 -9.96
N VAL A 271 6.13 -3.52 -10.43
CA VAL A 271 5.25 -2.38 -10.74
C VAL A 271 3.87 -2.60 -10.14
N SER A 272 3.24 -1.53 -9.71
CA SER A 272 1.89 -1.54 -9.19
C SER A 272 1.32 -0.13 -9.32
N PRO A 273 0.00 0.04 -9.58
CA PRO A 273 -0.65 1.34 -9.54
C PRO A 273 -0.49 2.06 -8.19
N TYR A 274 -0.09 1.35 -7.14
CA TYR A 274 0.13 1.89 -5.79
C TYR A 274 1.60 2.21 -5.49
N ILE A 275 2.54 1.78 -6.35
CA ILE A 275 3.95 2.10 -6.20
C ILE A 275 4.25 3.41 -6.94
N LYS A 276 4.72 4.42 -6.20
CA LYS A 276 5.22 5.67 -6.80
C LYS A 276 6.45 5.37 -7.66
N LEU A 277 6.54 6.01 -8.83
CA LEU A 277 7.69 5.90 -9.71
C LEU A 277 9.00 6.22 -8.94
N GLY A 278 9.99 5.34 -9.11
CA GLY A 278 11.28 5.44 -8.40
C GLY A 278 11.34 4.67 -7.08
N MET A 279 10.24 4.04 -6.64
CA MET A 279 10.19 3.14 -5.49
C MET A 279 10.23 1.66 -5.88
N ASN A 280 10.55 1.39 -7.14
CA ASN A 280 10.66 0.07 -7.74
C ASN A 280 12.08 -0.49 -7.53
N VAL A 281 12.16 -1.81 -7.38
CA VAL A 281 13.37 -2.62 -7.48
C VAL A 281 13.58 -2.94 -8.95
N HIS A 282 14.68 -2.45 -9.50
CA HIS A 282 15.09 -2.67 -10.89
C HIS A 282 15.98 -3.90 -11.00
N ASN A 283 16.12 -4.46 -12.21
CA ASN A 283 17.02 -5.56 -12.52
C ASN A 283 16.91 -6.74 -11.54
N ILE A 284 15.68 -7.12 -11.19
CA ILE A 284 15.43 -8.18 -10.22
C ILE A 284 16.07 -9.49 -10.71
N ALA A 285 16.95 -10.06 -9.88
CA ALA A 285 17.61 -11.33 -10.09
C ALA A 285 16.79 -12.52 -9.59
N TRP A 286 16.09 -12.35 -8.47
CA TRP A 286 15.13 -13.34 -7.98
C TRP A 286 14.09 -12.72 -7.06
N VAL A 287 12.95 -13.40 -6.96
CA VAL A 287 11.88 -13.14 -5.99
C VAL A 287 11.57 -14.39 -5.20
N SER A 288 10.90 -14.27 -4.05
CA SER A 288 10.50 -15.45 -3.27
C SER A 288 9.39 -15.15 -2.27
N THR A 289 8.72 -16.21 -1.83
CA THR A 289 7.67 -16.24 -0.80
C THR A 289 8.21 -16.94 0.46
N ASN A 290 7.35 -17.61 1.24
CA ASN A 290 7.75 -18.46 2.36
C ASN A 290 8.43 -19.77 1.95
N GLN A 291 8.07 -20.39 0.82
CA GLN A 291 8.57 -21.71 0.43
C GLN A 291 9.12 -21.79 -1.00
N ASP A 292 8.80 -20.83 -1.85
CA ASP A 292 9.21 -20.83 -3.25
C ASP A 292 10.02 -19.58 -3.58
N ALA A 293 11.10 -19.76 -4.33
CA ALA A 293 11.81 -18.70 -5.04
C ALA A 293 11.59 -18.82 -6.54
N ALA A 294 11.66 -17.70 -7.25
CA ALA A 294 11.63 -17.66 -8.71
C ALA A 294 12.79 -16.77 -9.21
N ILE A 295 13.62 -17.33 -10.06
CA ILE A 295 14.86 -16.71 -10.55
C ILE A 295 14.70 -16.13 -11.95
N PHE A 296 15.51 -15.10 -12.22
CA PHE A 296 15.76 -14.52 -13.54
C PHE A 296 17.22 -14.84 -13.94
N PRO A 297 17.46 -15.94 -14.67
CA PRO A 297 18.80 -16.50 -14.86
C PRO A 297 19.82 -15.48 -15.42
N ASN A 298 19.42 -14.68 -16.42
CA ASN A 298 20.29 -13.66 -17.00
C ASN A 298 20.71 -12.58 -15.99
N LYS A 299 19.84 -12.23 -15.04
CA LYS A 299 20.12 -11.21 -14.01
C LYS A 299 21.00 -11.74 -12.89
N MET A 300 20.92 -13.03 -12.58
CA MET A 300 21.85 -13.67 -11.63
C MET A 300 23.29 -13.67 -12.17
N MET A 301 23.48 -13.93 -13.48
CA MET A 301 24.80 -13.91 -14.12
C MET A 301 25.52 -12.56 -14.06
N GLU A 302 24.80 -11.46 -13.84
CA GLU A 302 25.39 -10.11 -13.80
C GLU A 302 26.29 -9.92 -12.56
N TYR A 303 26.10 -10.68 -11.48
CA TYR A 303 26.85 -10.51 -10.22
C TYR A 303 27.39 -11.80 -9.59
N MET A 304 26.91 -12.98 -9.99
CA MET A 304 27.38 -14.25 -9.46
C MET A 304 28.59 -14.79 -10.22
N ASP A 305 29.43 -15.54 -9.52
CA ASP A 305 30.57 -16.22 -10.13
C ASP A 305 30.10 -17.34 -11.07
N THR A 306 30.71 -17.39 -12.26
CA THR A 306 30.42 -18.39 -13.29
C THR A 306 31.53 -19.42 -13.42
N VAL A 307 31.18 -20.62 -13.86
CA VAL A 307 32.13 -21.67 -14.22
C VAL A 307 31.79 -22.23 -15.60
N ILE A 308 32.77 -22.86 -16.25
CA ILE A 308 32.60 -23.48 -17.56
C ILE A 308 32.55 -24.99 -17.40
N ILE A 309 31.45 -25.61 -17.81
CA ILE A 309 31.27 -27.07 -17.88
C ILE A 309 30.85 -27.44 -19.29
N ASN A 310 31.56 -28.39 -19.91
CA ASN A 310 31.25 -28.89 -21.26
C ASN A 310 31.07 -27.78 -22.31
N GLY A 311 31.90 -26.73 -22.21
CA GLY A 311 31.88 -25.58 -23.13
C GLY A 311 30.75 -24.56 -22.88
N HIS A 312 29.94 -24.74 -21.84
CA HIS A 312 28.87 -23.82 -21.45
C HIS A 312 29.28 -23.07 -20.20
N GLU A 313 29.00 -21.77 -20.16
CA GLU A 313 29.22 -20.91 -19.00
C GLU A 313 27.92 -20.75 -18.20
N GLY A 314 27.98 -20.90 -16.89
CA GLY A 314 26.82 -20.78 -16.02
C GLY A 314 27.17 -20.75 -14.53
N ILE A 315 26.16 -20.57 -13.69
CA ILE A 315 26.28 -20.56 -12.22
C ILE A 315 26.06 -21.98 -11.73
N THR A 316 26.85 -22.46 -10.76
CA THR A 316 26.60 -23.81 -10.22
C THR A 316 25.24 -23.87 -9.55
N LEU A 317 24.53 -25.00 -9.68
CA LEU A 317 23.20 -25.15 -9.08
C LEU A 317 23.25 -24.97 -7.56
N GLN A 318 24.35 -25.41 -6.94
CA GLN A 318 24.62 -25.20 -5.53
C GLN A 318 24.58 -23.72 -5.14
N GLU A 319 25.28 -22.85 -5.87
CA GLU A 319 25.28 -21.42 -5.57
C GLU A 319 23.93 -20.77 -5.85
N VAL A 320 23.19 -21.23 -6.87
CA VAL A 320 21.80 -20.77 -7.12
C VAL A 320 20.89 -21.07 -5.93
N LEU A 321 20.97 -22.29 -5.36
CA LEU A 321 20.16 -22.69 -4.22
C LEU A 321 20.53 -21.91 -2.95
N TYR A 322 21.83 -21.69 -2.68
CA TYR A 322 22.26 -20.86 -1.55
C TYR A 322 21.85 -19.39 -1.71
N GLU A 323 22.00 -18.83 -2.91
CA GLU A 323 21.64 -17.45 -3.21
C GLU A 323 20.13 -17.19 -3.04
N THR A 324 19.30 -18.21 -3.28
CA THR A 324 17.84 -18.19 -3.07
C THR A 324 17.42 -18.66 -1.68
N GLU A 325 18.36 -18.68 -0.73
CA GLU A 325 18.14 -18.87 0.71
C GLU A 325 17.77 -20.29 1.13
N ILE A 326 18.23 -21.30 0.40
CA ILE A 326 18.18 -22.69 0.85
C ILE A 326 19.43 -22.98 1.69
N GLU A 327 19.26 -23.25 2.99
CA GLU A 327 20.39 -23.39 3.92
C GLU A 327 21.11 -24.74 3.80
N SER A 328 20.35 -25.83 3.65
CA SER A 328 20.86 -27.21 3.81
C SER A 328 21.24 -27.90 2.50
N VAL A 329 21.71 -27.16 1.49
CA VAL A 329 21.89 -27.70 0.12
C VAL A 329 22.70 -29.00 0.08
N LYS A 330 23.83 -29.11 0.79
CA LYS A 330 24.74 -30.27 0.68
C LYS A 330 24.20 -31.57 1.28
N THR A 331 23.34 -31.49 2.29
CA THR A 331 22.86 -32.66 3.03
C THR A 331 21.55 -33.21 2.47
N GLU A 332 20.90 -32.44 1.61
CA GLU A 332 19.58 -32.75 1.08
C GLU A 332 19.63 -33.38 -0.31
N THR A 333 18.46 -33.79 -0.81
CA THR A 333 18.27 -34.29 -2.18
C THR A 333 17.23 -33.45 -2.89
N PHE A 334 17.41 -33.20 -4.19
CA PHE A 334 16.49 -32.37 -4.96
C PHE A 334 16.08 -33.05 -6.27
N ASP A 335 14.84 -32.81 -6.65
CA ASP A 335 14.35 -33.05 -7.98
C ASP A 335 14.62 -31.83 -8.88
N ILE A 336 15.20 -32.09 -10.04
CA ILE A 336 15.33 -31.10 -11.12
C ILE A 336 14.32 -31.47 -12.19
N LEU A 337 13.36 -30.57 -12.42
CA LEU A 337 12.25 -30.79 -13.34
C LEU A 337 12.38 -29.90 -14.58
N GLY A 338 12.28 -30.51 -15.75
CA GLY A 338 12.15 -29.80 -17.03
C GLY A 338 10.69 -29.48 -17.36
N THR A 339 10.50 -28.57 -18.32
CA THR A 339 9.18 -28.12 -18.80
C THR A 339 8.41 -29.20 -19.57
N GLU A 340 9.10 -30.19 -20.16
CA GLU A 340 8.48 -31.31 -20.88
C GLU A 340 8.24 -32.54 -19.96
N GLY A 341 8.35 -32.34 -18.65
CA GLY A 341 8.13 -33.38 -17.64
C GLY A 341 9.35 -34.27 -17.37
N GLU A 342 10.54 -33.92 -17.89
CA GLU A 342 11.76 -34.60 -17.46
C GLU A 342 11.99 -34.37 -15.97
N LYS A 343 12.43 -35.40 -15.25
CA LYS A 343 12.80 -35.30 -13.84
C LYS A 343 14.03 -36.14 -13.56
N ILE A 344 15.00 -35.53 -12.90
CA ILE A 344 16.15 -36.22 -12.31
C ILE A 344 16.22 -35.88 -10.82
N THR A 345 16.67 -36.83 -10.01
CA THR A 345 16.86 -36.64 -8.58
C THR A 345 18.36 -36.64 -8.30
N VAL A 346 18.84 -35.59 -7.62
CA VAL A 346 20.26 -35.31 -7.46
C VAL A 346 20.59 -35.01 -6.01
N SER A 347 21.70 -35.58 -5.54
CA SER A 347 22.21 -35.31 -4.20
C SER A 347 22.72 -33.87 -4.09
N GLY A 348 22.58 -33.28 -2.91
CA GLY A 348 23.12 -31.97 -2.59
C GLY A 348 24.61 -31.83 -2.82
N GLU A 349 25.37 -32.91 -2.61
CA GLU A 349 26.82 -32.96 -2.88
C GLU A 349 27.14 -32.82 -4.37
N ASP A 350 26.28 -33.34 -5.24
CA ASP A 350 26.46 -33.29 -6.69
C ASP A 350 25.97 -31.98 -7.33
N MET A 351 25.21 -31.14 -6.61
CA MET A 351 24.72 -29.84 -7.12
C MET A 351 25.84 -28.89 -7.54
N GLY A 352 27.04 -29.02 -6.97
CA GLY A 352 28.21 -28.23 -7.38
C GLY A 352 28.81 -28.64 -8.74
N LYS A 353 28.36 -29.77 -9.31
CA LYS A 353 28.84 -30.31 -10.60
C LYS A 353 27.87 -30.05 -11.76
N GLY A 354 26.74 -29.40 -11.49
CA GLY A 354 25.80 -28.92 -12.50
C GLY A 354 25.82 -27.40 -12.56
N ILE A 355 25.61 -26.85 -13.75
CA ILE A 355 25.45 -25.40 -13.95
C ILE A 355 24.08 -25.06 -14.53
N LEU A 356 23.52 -23.97 -14.04
CA LEU A 356 22.40 -23.25 -14.62
C LEU A 356 22.93 -22.37 -15.76
N VAL A 357 22.47 -22.63 -16.98
CA VAL A 357 22.86 -21.89 -18.18
C VAL A 357 21.65 -21.10 -18.69
N PRO A 358 21.65 -19.77 -18.66
CA PRO A 358 20.54 -18.97 -19.18
C PRO A 358 20.32 -19.19 -20.67
N ARG A 359 19.06 -19.09 -21.09
CA ARG A 359 18.63 -19.17 -22.49
C ARG A 359 18.26 -17.77 -22.99
N GLU A 360 18.40 -17.54 -24.29
CA GLU A 360 18.04 -16.26 -24.94
C GLU A 360 16.58 -15.87 -24.71
N ASP A 361 15.71 -16.87 -24.55
CA ASP A 361 14.28 -16.68 -24.39
C ASP A 361 13.88 -16.35 -22.93
N GLY A 362 14.84 -16.24 -22.00
CA GLY A 362 14.61 -15.99 -20.57
C GLY A 362 14.48 -17.25 -19.71
N GLY A 363 14.53 -18.44 -20.32
CA GLY A 363 14.57 -19.72 -19.61
C GLY A 363 15.97 -20.06 -19.09
N ALA A 364 16.16 -21.31 -18.65
CA ALA A 364 17.48 -21.86 -18.34
C ALA A 364 17.59 -23.34 -18.67
N SER A 365 18.80 -23.81 -18.96
CA SER A 365 19.16 -25.21 -19.07
C SER A 365 20.01 -25.65 -17.88
N VAL A 366 20.05 -26.95 -17.61
CA VAL A 366 20.99 -27.56 -16.65
C VAL A 366 21.97 -28.43 -17.40
N ILE A 367 23.26 -28.12 -17.26
CA ILE A 367 24.37 -28.88 -17.86
C ILE A 367 25.22 -29.49 -16.76
N TRP A 368 25.44 -30.80 -16.83
CA TRP A 368 26.24 -31.54 -15.85
C TRP A 368 27.66 -31.81 -16.35
N ASP A 369 28.59 -31.90 -15.41
CA ASP A 369 29.96 -32.36 -15.66
C ASP A 369 29.99 -33.84 -16.08
N GLU A 370 30.92 -34.21 -16.98
CA GLU A 370 31.04 -35.59 -17.49
C GLU A 370 31.42 -36.61 -16.40
N SER A 371 31.91 -36.17 -15.24
CA SER A 371 32.24 -37.04 -14.10
C SER A 371 31.02 -37.62 -13.37
N ILE A 372 29.81 -37.15 -13.67
CA ILE A 372 28.56 -37.63 -13.07
C ILE A 372 27.54 -38.06 -14.14
N GLU A 373 26.81 -39.13 -13.85
CA GLU A 373 25.83 -39.70 -14.79
C GLU A 373 24.43 -39.07 -14.60
N HIS A 374 24.33 -37.76 -14.73
CA HIS A 374 23.05 -37.04 -14.77
C HIS A 374 22.73 -36.54 -16.18
N LYS A 375 21.45 -36.63 -16.57
CA LYS A 375 21.00 -36.10 -17.86
C LYS A 375 20.86 -34.59 -17.75
N ASN A 376 21.28 -33.89 -18.80
CA ASN A 376 21.02 -32.46 -18.93
C ASN A 376 19.51 -32.20 -19.02
N ILE A 377 19.09 -31.01 -18.60
CA ILE A 377 17.72 -30.52 -18.74
C ILE A 377 17.76 -29.33 -19.71
N ASP A 378 17.10 -29.47 -20.86
CA ASP A 378 17.16 -28.46 -21.92
C ASP A 378 16.42 -27.17 -21.54
N ASN A 379 15.29 -27.28 -20.85
CA ASN A 379 14.53 -26.14 -20.34
C ASN A 379 13.96 -26.42 -18.95
N LEU A 380 14.64 -25.89 -17.93
CA LEU A 380 14.38 -26.08 -16.51
C LEU A 380 13.09 -25.38 -16.09
N LEU A 381 12.15 -26.13 -15.50
CA LEU A 381 10.97 -25.56 -14.85
C LEU A 381 11.30 -25.15 -13.41
N ARG A 382 11.78 -26.09 -12.59
CA ARG A 382 12.10 -25.87 -11.18
C ARG A 382 13.10 -26.89 -10.62
N ILE A 383 13.77 -26.51 -9.54
CA ILE A 383 14.54 -27.38 -8.64
C ILE A 383 13.79 -27.44 -7.31
N ARG A 384 13.45 -28.63 -6.81
CA ARG A 384 12.64 -28.80 -5.61
C ARG A 384 13.27 -29.82 -4.66
N LEU A 385 13.30 -29.49 -3.36
CA LEU A 385 13.68 -30.39 -2.29
C LEU A 385 12.79 -31.64 -2.28
N VAL A 386 13.39 -32.83 -2.18
CA VAL A 386 12.65 -34.08 -2.01
C VAL A 386 12.21 -34.19 -0.56
N GLN A 387 10.91 -34.08 -0.29
CA GLN A 387 10.35 -34.34 1.04
C GLN A 387 10.00 -35.83 1.18
N ASP A 388 10.41 -36.46 2.28
CA ASP A 388 9.96 -37.79 2.66
C ASP A 388 8.46 -37.74 2.98
N LEU A 389 7.62 -38.27 2.08
CA LEU A 389 6.21 -38.49 2.35
C LEU A 389 6.10 -39.57 3.43
N ALA A 390 5.92 -39.16 4.68
CA ALA A 390 5.38 -40.04 5.71
C ALA A 390 3.98 -40.46 5.27
N VAL A 391 3.85 -41.72 4.87
CA VAL A 391 2.59 -42.40 4.58
C VAL A 391 1.77 -42.43 5.87
N GLU A 392 0.75 -41.57 5.98
CA GLU A 392 -0.34 -41.78 6.94
C GLU A 392 -1.50 -42.47 6.23
N GLY A 393 -1.98 -43.53 6.88
CA GLY A 393 -2.69 -44.62 6.26
C GLY A 393 -4.13 -44.30 5.87
N GLU A 394 -4.55 -45.03 4.84
CA GLU A 394 -5.92 -45.32 4.48
C GLU A 394 -6.76 -45.62 5.74
N ASN A 395 -7.84 -44.87 5.94
CA ASN A 395 -9.00 -45.35 6.68
C ASN A 395 -10.19 -45.30 5.74
N GLU A 396 -10.49 -46.46 5.16
CA GLU A 396 -11.79 -46.84 4.64
C GLU A 396 -12.85 -46.64 5.73
N GLN A 397 -13.96 -45.98 5.41
CA GLN A 397 -15.17 -46.16 6.19
C GLN A 397 -16.41 -46.23 5.30
N GLU A 398 -17.10 -47.35 5.48
CA GLU A 398 -18.12 -47.96 4.64
C GLU A 398 -19.39 -47.13 4.43
N ASP A 399 -19.90 -47.24 3.20
CA ASP A 399 -21.30 -47.03 2.83
C ASP A 399 -22.27 -47.79 3.73
N LYS A 400 -23.31 -47.10 4.21
CA LYS A 400 -24.65 -47.70 4.38
C LYS A 400 -25.74 -46.75 3.93
N ASP A 401 -26.24 -47.08 2.74
CA ASP A 401 -27.57 -46.84 2.21
C ASP A 401 -28.67 -47.22 3.21
N ASP A 402 -29.66 -46.35 3.40
CA ASP A 402 -31.04 -46.79 3.63
C ASP A 402 -32.02 -45.71 3.15
N SER A 403 -32.43 -45.88 1.90
CA SER A 403 -33.62 -45.28 1.30
C SER A 403 -34.90 -45.47 2.12
N LYS A 404 -35.76 -44.43 2.18
CA LYS A 404 -37.22 -44.59 2.04
C LYS A 404 -37.96 -43.27 1.80
N ALA A 405 -38.68 -43.26 0.68
CA ALA A 405 -39.59 -42.24 0.22
C ALA A 405 -40.94 -42.25 0.95
N ALA A 406 -41.58 -41.08 1.09
CA ALA A 406 -43.04 -40.89 1.02
C ALA A 406 -43.39 -39.40 0.81
N GLU A 407 -43.92 -39.09 -0.37
CA GLU A 407 -44.76 -37.92 -0.71
C GLU A 407 -46.25 -38.22 -0.33
N PRO A 408 -47.23 -37.31 -0.54
CA PRO A 408 -47.48 -36.02 0.13
C PRO A 408 -48.93 -35.99 0.71
N GLU A 409 -49.36 -34.99 1.52
CA GLU A 409 -50.75 -34.51 1.51
C GLU A 409 -51.06 -33.27 2.39
N SER A 410 -51.61 -32.26 1.70
CA SER A 410 -52.67 -31.30 2.03
C SER A 410 -52.80 -30.56 3.39
N ILE A 411 -52.59 -29.23 3.28
CA ILE A 411 -53.49 -28.10 3.59
C ILE A 411 -54.41 -28.20 4.82
N SER A 412 -54.17 -27.31 5.79
CA SER A 412 -55.25 -26.60 6.47
C SER A 412 -54.89 -25.11 6.61
N THR A 413 -55.77 -24.27 6.05
CA THR A 413 -55.79 -22.82 6.14
C THR A 413 -56.36 -22.37 7.49
N GLU A 414 -55.63 -21.53 8.22
CA GLU A 414 -56.23 -20.43 9.00
C GLU A 414 -55.39 -19.16 8.84
N SER A 415 -56.05 -18.10 8.40
CA SER A 415 -55.50 -16.78 8.15
C SER A 415 -55.61 -15.90 9.39
N SER A 416 -54.60 -15.03 9.55
CA SER A 416 -54.67 -13.65 10.07
C SER A 416 -54.00 -13.40 11.42
N SER A 417 -52.74 -12.96 11.35
CA SER A 417 -52.39 -11.60 11.77
C SER A 417 -51.06 -11.20 11.13
N LEU A 418 -51.11 -10.18 10.27
CA LEU A 418 -49.95 -9.59 9.59
C LEU A 418 -48.94 -9.05 10.63
N GLN A 419 -47.80 -9.69 10.73
CA GLN A 419 -46.54 -9.05 11.12
C GLN A 419 -45.56 -9.27 9.97
N ASP A 420 -45.07 -8.15 9.46
CA ASP A 420 -44.10 -8.06 8.38
C ASP A 420 -42.75 -8.58 8.90
N THR A 421 -42.54 -9.90 8.87
CA THR A 421 -41.28 -10.53 9.26
C THR A 421 -40.52 -10.92 8.00
N THR A 422 -40.02 -9.92 7.28
CA THR A 422 -38.91 -10.17 6.34
C THR A 422 -37.71 -10.61 7.21
N PRO A 423 -37.11 -11.79 6.95
CA PRO A 423 -35.90 -12.20 7.67
C PRO A 423 -34.85 -11.08 7.58
N PRO A 424 -34.08 -10.83 8.66
CA PRO A 424 -33.02 -9.83 8.60
C PRO A 424 -32.02 -10.20 7.49
N LEU A 425 -31.77 -9.26 6.58
CA LEU A 425 -30.73 -9.39 5.56
C LEU A 425 -29.36 -9.57 6.24
N GLY A 426 -28.67 -10.66 5.89
CA GLY A 426 -27.36 -11.04 6.44
C GLY A 426 -27.37 -11.54 7.90
N PRO A 427 -26.28 -12.18 8.35
CA PRO A 427 -26.07 -12.51 9.76
C PRO A 427 -26.02 -11.28 10.67
N LYS A 428 -26.09 -11.51 11.99
CA LYS A 428 -26.03 -10.44 13.01
C LYS A 428 -24.63 -9.90 13.27
N ALA A 429 -23.61 -10.59 12.81
CA ALA A 429 -22.19 -10.27 12.98
C ALA A 429 -21.42 -10.83 11.77
N PRO A 430 -20.20 -10.35 11.50
CA PRO A 430 -19.34 -10.94 10.47
C PRO A 430 -19.08 -12.43 10.75
N ASN A 431 -18.96 -13.20 9.68
CA ASN A 431 -18.57 -14.61 9.67
C ASN A 431 -17.61 -14.86 8.48
N ASP A 432 -17.15 -16.10 8.32
CA ASP A 432 -16.17 -16.47 7.29
C ASP A 432 -16.65 -16.20 5.86
N ASP A 433 -17.97 -16.17 5.62
CA ASP A 433 -18.58 -15.89 4.31
C ASP A 433 -18.83 -14.40 4.05
N THR A 434 -18.54 -13.52 5.02
CA THR A 434 -18.82 -12.08 4.91
C THR A 434 -17.81 -11.42 3.96
N VAL A 435 -18.30 -10.91 2.83
CA VAL A 435 -17.49 -10.17 1.83
C VAL A 435 -17.67 -8.66 1.93
N LEU A 436 -18.77 -8.19 2.54
CA LEU A 436 -19.05 -6.77 2.71
C LEU A 436 -19.63 -6.48 4.10
N THR A 437 -19.05 -5.48 4.76
CA THR A 437 -19.55 -4.92 6.01
C THR A 437 -20.03 -3.49 5.81
N ILE A 438 -21.24 -3.17 6.26
CA ILE A 438 -21.80 -1.81 6.24
C ILE A 438 -22.13 -1.38 7.66
N THR A 439 -21.43 -0.37 8.16
CA THR A 439 -21.43 0.03 9.58
C THR A 439 -21.52 1.55 9.75
N GLY A 440 -21.70 2.02 10.98
CA GLY A 440 -21.51 3.43 11.36
C GLY A 440 -22.77 4.11 11.92
N ASP A 441 -22.59 5.30 12.47
CA ASP A 441 -23.64 6.04 13.18
C ASP A 441 -24.70 6.64 12.24
N GLY A 442 -24.41 6.70 10.94
CA GLY A 442 -25.31 7.20 9.90
C GLY A 442 -26.34 6.20 9.37
N ILE A 443 -26.40 4.97 9.89
CA ILE A 443 -27.37 3.93 9.49
C ILE A 443 -28.15 3.40 10.71
N GLU A 444 -29.33 2.82 10.47
CA GLU A 444 -30.17 2.21 11.52
C GLU A 444 -29.74 0.80 11.87
N LYS A 445 -29.28 0.03 10.88
CA LYS A 445 -28.88 -1.36 11.05
C LYS A 445 -27.58 -1.63 10.28
N GLU A 446 -26.62 -2.23 10.96
CA GLU A 446 -25.41 -2.77 10.34
C GLU A 446 -25.71 -4.00 9.49
N LEU A 447 -25.03 -4.12 8.35
CA LEU A 447 -25.17 -5.25 7.43
C LEU A 447 -23.83 -5.97 7.28
N PHE A 448 -23.87 -7.30 7.40
CA PHE A 448 -22.76 -8.19 7.12
C PHE A 448 -23.24 -9.12 6.03
N LEU A 449 -22.67 -9.05 4.83
CA LEU A 449 -23.24 -9.66 3.64
C LEU A 449 -22.23 -10.57 2.96
N SER A 450 -22.69 -11.77 2.61
CA SER A 450 -22.00 -12.66 1.69
C SER A 450 -22.23 -12.24 0.24
N MET A 451 -21.47 -12.83 -0.70
CA MET A 451 -21.72 -12.64 -2.12
C MET A 451 -23.11 -13.18 -2.53
N GLU A 452 -23.57 -14.26 -1.88
CA GLU A 452 -24.91 -14.82 -2.11
C GLU A 452 -26.00 -13.85 -1.65
N ASP A 453 -25.85 -13.23 -0.47
CA ASP A 453 -26.78 -12.20 0.00
C ASP A 453 -26.91 -11.06 -1.01
N LEU A 454 -25.76 -10.54 -1.49
CA LEU A 454 -25.72 -9.45 -2.45
C LEU A 454 -26.37 -9.82 -3.78
N LYS A 455 -26.05 -11.00 -4.32
CA LYS A 455 -26.63 -11.49 -5.58
C LYS A 455 -28.11 -11.84 -5.44
N GLY A 456 -28.59 -12.20 -4.24
CA GLY A 456 -30.00 -12.46 -3.94
C GLY A 456 -30.89 -11.22 -3.81
N LEU A 457 -30.30 -10.01 -3.78
CA LEU A 457 -31.05 -8.74 -3.73
C LEU A 457 -31.54 -8.30 -5.11
N ASP A 458 -32.37 -9.13 -5.77
CA ASP A 458 -32.83 -8.94 -7.16
C ASP A 458 -33.41 -7.54 -7.44
N LYS A 459 -34.12 -6.95 -6.48
CA LYS A 459 -34.75 -5.63 -6.63
C LYS A 459 -33.75 -4.48 -6.77
N GLY A 460 -32.54 -4.64 -6.24
CA GLY A 460 -31.49 -3.64 -6.33
C GLY A 460 -30.53 -3.86 -7.49
N TYR A 461 -30.66 -4.97 -8.22
CA TYR A 461 -29.77 -5.32 -9.32
C TYR A 461 -29.86 -4.30 -10.46
N ILE A 462 -28.71 -3.82 -10.92
CA ILE A 462 -28.60 -2.92 -12.05
C ILE A 462 -27.36 -3.24 -12.91
N GLU A 463 -27.50 -2.98 -14.21
CA GLU A 463 -26.40 -2.99 -15.18
C GLU A 463 -26.31 -1.60 -15.83
N GLN A 464 -25.13 -0.96 -15.77
CA GLN A 464 -24.95 0.38 -16.31
C GLN A 464 -23.62 0.53 -17.05
N CYS A 465 -23.63 1.42 -18.04
CA CYS A 465 -22.43 1.92 -18.68
C CYS A 465 -22.09 3.29 -18.08
N TYR A 466 -20.82 3.52 -17.77
CA TYR A 466 -20.28 4.73 -17.19
C TYR A 466 -19.28 5.35 -18.15
N SER A 467 -19.18 6.67 -18.11
CA SER A 467 -18.02 7.40 -18.61
C SER A 467 -17.07 7.58 -17.43
N ILE A 468 -15.77 7.38 -17.65
CA ILE A 468 -14.78 7.43 -16.59
C ILE A 468 -13.60 8.30 -16.99
N VAL A 469 -13.10 9.07 -16.03
CA VAL A 469 -11.87 9.86 -16.14
C VAL A 469 -10.97 9.50 -14.98
N ASN A 470 -9.69 9.21 -15.28
CA ASN A 470 -8.68 8.90 -14.27
C ASN A 470 -7.73 10.08 -14.01
N ASN A 471 -6.79 9.89 -13.09
CA ASN A 471 -5.79 10.90 -12.71
C ASN A 471 -4.74 11.18 -13.80
N TYR A 472 -4.65 10.33 -14.84
CA TYR A 472 -3.89 10.52 -16.08
C TYR A 472 -4.77 11.18 -17.18
N PRO A 473 -5.69 12.06 -16.79
CA PRO A 473 -6.90 12.52 -17.53
C PRO A 473 -7.48 11.62 -18.64
N THR A 474 -7.33 10.30 -18.55
CA THR A 474 -7.72 9.39 -19.64
C THR A 474 -9.22 9.21 -19.62
N ARG A 475 -9.85 9.46 -20.75
CA ARG A 475 -11.30 9.38 -20.93
C ARG A 475 -11.67 8.03 -21.51
N LYS A 476 -12.38 7.20 -20.73
CA LYS A 476 -12.83 5.87 -21.16
C LYS A 476 -14.32 5.67 -20.88
N PHE A 477 -14.78 4.48 -21.24
CA PHE A 477 -16.07 3.95 -20.82
C PHE A 477 -15.86 2.65 -20.06
N ALA A 478 -16.78 2.34 -19.16
CA ALA A 478 -16.85 1.05 -18.49
C ALA A 478 -18.29 0.56 -18.44
N VAL A 479 -18.45 -0.75 -18.33
CA VAL A 479 -19.72 -1.43 -18.03
C VAL A 479 -19.58 -2.13 -16.70
N ALA A 480 -20.65 -2.12 -15.92
CA ALA A 480 -20.68 -2.79 -14.63
C ALA A 480 -22.05 -3.38 -14.33
N LYS A 481 -22.05 -4.49 -13.60
CA LYS A 481 -23.24 -5.20 -13.12
C LYS A 481 -23.10 -5.44 -11.62
N GLY A 482 -24.17 -5.17 -10.88
CA GLY A 482 -24.15 -5.34 -9.43
C GLY A 482 -25.35 -4.72 -8.75
N ILE A 483 -25.18 -4.39 -7.47
CA ILE A 483 -26.24 -3.85 -6.63
C ILE A 483 -26.19 -2.31 -6.61
N SER A 484 -27.33 -1.65 -6.75
CA SER A 484 -27.45 -0.20 -6.54
C SER A 484 -27.05 0.15 -5.12
N ILE A 485 -26.09 1.07 -4.97
CA ILE A 485 -25.65 1.55 -3.66
C ILE A 485 -26.81 2.23 -2.92
N SER A 486 -27.66 2.97 -3.64
CA SER A 486 -28.83 3.62 -3.03
C SER A 486 -29.81 2.60 -2.46
N TYR A 487 -30.04 1.50 -3.17
CA TYR A 487 -30.89 0.41 -2.68
C TYR A 487 -30.27 -0.27 -1.46
N LEU A 488 -28.97 -0.60 -1.54
CA LEU A 488 -28.24 -1.29 -0.49
C LEU A 488 -28.18 -0.49 0.83
N LEU A 489 -27.85 0.80 0.75
CA LEU A 489 -27.88 1.70 1.92
C LEU A 489 -29.29 1.94 2.44
N GLY A 490 -30.31 1.83 1.58
CA GLY A 490 -31.72 1.78 1.99
C GLY A 490 -32.03 0.56 2.87
N GLN A 491 -31.46 -0.61 2.57
CA GLN A 491 -31.61 -1.81 3.41
C GLN A 491 -30.96 -1.65 4.79
N ALA A 492 -29.89 -0.85 4.89
CA ALA A 492 -29.24 -0.50 6.16
C ALA A 492 -29.99 0.60 6.94
N GLY A 493 -31.02 1.22 6.33
CA GLY A 493 -31.72 2.37 6.90
C GLY A 493 -30.80 3.58 7.02
N ILE A 494 -30.20 4.02 5.90
CA ILE A 494 -29.40 5.26 5.89
C ILE A 494 -30.22 6.45 6.38
N LYS A 495 -29.67 7.16 7.37
CA LYS A 495 -30.33 8.28 8.03
C LYS A 495 -30.23 9.57 7.20
N ASP A 496 -31.13 10.50 7.46
CA ASP A 496 -31.10 11.81 6.81
C ASP A 496 -29.83 12.60 7.17
N GLN A 497 -29.41 12.53 8.43
CA GLN A 497 -28.19 13.16 8.95
C GLN A 497 -26.87 12.48 8.54
N ALA A 498 -26.91 11.35 7.82
CA ALA A 498 -25.69 10.78 7.26
C ALA A 498 -25.03 11.77 6.29
N ASN A 499 -23.72 11.97 6.42
CA ASN A 499 -23.03 13.06 5.76
C ASN A 499 -21.71 12.60 5.12
N CYS A 500 -20.95 11.73 5.81
CA CYS A 500 -19.71 11.14 5.29
C CYS A 500 -19.88 9.65 5.01
N ILE A 501 -19.26 9.17 3.94
CA ILE A 501 -19.23 7.78 3.51
C ILE A 501 -17.78 7.41 3.23
N LEU A 502 -17.23 6.50 4.02
CA LEU A 502 -15.91 5.92 3.81
C LEU A 502 -16.08 4.55 3.17
N VAL A 503 -15.46 4.34 2.02
CA VAL A 503 -15.42 3.05 1.31
C VAL A 503 -14.00 2.51 1.43
N GLU A 504 -13.86 1.34 2.04
CA GLU A 504 -12.59 0.71 2.34
C GLU A 504 -12.47 -0.60 1.55
N ALA A 505 -11.31 -0.78 0.94
CA ALA A 505 -10.93 -2.01 0.29
C ALA A 505 -10.24 -2.96 1.28
N SER A 506 -10.23 -4.26 0.97
CA SER A 506 -9.45 -5.24 1.73
C SER A 506 -7.93 -5.04 1.63
N ASP A 507 -7.45 -4.29 0.65
CA ASP A 507 -6.03 -3.90 0.50
C ASP A 507 -5.65 -2.65 1.32
N GLY A 508 -6.61 -2.04 2.03
CA GLY A 508 -6.41 -0.84 2.83
C GLY A 508 -6.65 0.48 2.08
N TYR A 509 -6.93 0.46 0.77
CA TYR A 509 -7.32 1.66 0.03
C TYR A 509 -8.63 2.23 0.55
N LYS A 510 -8.71 3.56 0.64
CA LYS A 510 -9.86 4.28 1.18
C LYS A 510 -10.29 5.39 0.23
N ALA A 511 -11.60 5.50 0.03
CA ALA A 511 -12.22 6.66 -0.58
C ALA A 511 -13.25 7.27 0.35
N GLU A 512 -13.13 8.57 0.59
CA GLU A 512 -14.13 9.35 1.31
C GLU A 512 -15.03 10.07 0.32
N LEU A 513 -16.34 10.02 0.55
CA LEU A 513 -17.36 10.74 -0.19
C LEU A 513 -18.34 11.40 0.78
N THR A 514 -18.90 12.53 0.37
CA THR A 514 -20.12 13.01 1.03
C THR A 514 -21.35 12.19 0.57
N LYS A 515 -22.42 12.19 1.36
CA LYS A 515 -23.70 11.57 0.96
C LYS A 515 -24.21 12.12 -0.38
N GLU A 516 -24.08 13.42 -0.60
CA GLU A 516 -24.46 14.07 -1.87
C GLU A 516 -23.55 13.63 -3.02
N GLN A 517 -22.25 13.46 -2.77
CA GLN A 517 -21.34 12.98 -3.80
C GLN A 517 -21.69 11.55 -4.23
N LEU A 518 -22.00 10.65 -3.31
CA LEU A 518 -22.31 9.26 -3.67
C LEU A 518 -23.74 9.12 -4.24
N LEU A 519 -24.74 9.68 -3.56
CA LEU A 519 -26.17 9.44 -3.84
C LEU A 519 -26.84 10.55 -4.64
N GLY A 520 -26.14 11.66 -4.90
CA GLY A 520 -26.63 12.76 -5.73
C GLY A 520 -26.67 12.41 -7.22
N LYS A 521 -27.04 13.40 -8.04
CA LYS A 521 -27.13 13.20 -9.49
C LYS A 521 -25.74 12.98 -10.09
N ARG A 522 -25.58 11.85 -10.77
CA ARG A 522 -24.38 11.48 -11.52
C ARG A 522 -24.75 11.11 -12.95
N TYR A 523 -23.81 11.29 -13.86
CA TYR A 523 -24.04 11.14 -15.29
C TYR A 523 -22.96 10.28 -15.95
N ARG A 524 -23.38 9.53 -16.98
CA ARG A 524 -22.52 9.13 -18.09
C ARG A 524 -22.60 10.21 -19.16
N TYR A 525 -21.45 10.59 -19.71
CA TYR A 525 -21.33 11.47 -20.87
C TYR A 525 -21.03 10.65 -22.13
N PRO A 526 -22.01 10.37 -23.02
CA PRO A 526 -21.78 9.52 -24.20
C PRO A 526 -20.75 10.08 -25.19
N GLN A 527 -20.56 11.41 -25.16
CA GLN A 527 -19.61 12.16 -25.99
C GLN A 527 -18.36 12.62 -25.19
N LEU A 528 -18.02 11.94 -24.09
CA LEU A 528 -16.86 12.27 -23.25
C LEU A 528 -15.55 12.38 -24.05
N ILE A 529 -15.31 11.47 -25.00
CA ILE A 529 -14.08 11.45 -25.82
C ILE A 529 -13.97 12.71 -26.70
N SER A 530 -15.09 13.30 -27.08
CA SER A 530 -15.15 14.54 -27.86
C SER A 530 -15.30 15.78 -26.98
N ASP A 531 -15.03 15.66 -25.68
CA ASP A 531 -15.10 16.73 -24.67
C ASP A 531 -16.45 17.46 -24.63
N SER A 532 -17.56 16.72 -24.76
CA SER A 532 -18.91 17.27 -24.81
C SER A 532 -19.83 16.71 -23.75
N THR A 533 -20.62 17.61 -23.13
CA THR A 533 -21.70 17.29 -22.19
C THR A 533 -22.99 16.84 -22.88
N ALA A 534 -23.05 16.86 -24.22
CA ALA A 534 -24.26 16.57 -24.97
C ALA A 534 -24.78 15.14 -24.72
N ASN A 535 -26.10 15.02 -24.55
CA ASN A 535 -26.80 13.76 -24.30
C ASN A 535 -26.36 13.05 -23.01
N ALA A 536 -25.96 13.80 -21.97
CA ALA A 536 -25.69 13.25 -20.65
C ALA A 536 -26.85 12.35 -20.17
N VAL A 537 -26.51 11.16 -19.68
CA VAL A 537 -27.48 10.16 -19.19
C VAL A 537 -27.26 9.99 -17.70
N GLN A 538 -28.28 10.20 -16.89
CA GLN A 538 -28.18 9.97 -15.45
C GLN A 538 -27.91 8.48 -15.17
N VAL A 539 -26.95 8.20 -14.28
CA VAL A 539 -26.55 6.87 -13.83
C VAL A 539 -26.59 6.80 -12.31
N GLN A 540 -26.74 5.60 -11.76
CA GLN A 540 -26.71 5.37 -10.31
C GLN A 540 -25.35 4.82 -9.90
N PRO A 541 -24.85 5.14 -8.69
CA PRO A 541 -23.73 4.40 -8.12
C PRO A 541 -24.10 2.94 -7.90
N LEU A 542 -23.17 2.03 -8.15
CA LEU A 542 -23.36 0.60 -7.91
C LEU A 542 -22.13 -0.04 -7.28
N LEU A 543 -22.34 -1.10 -6.52
CA LEU A 543 -21.29 -2.02 -6.08
C LEU A 543 -21.28 -3.21 -7.03
N ALA A 544 -20.26 -3.27 -7.88
CA ALA A 544 -20.13 -4.21 -8.98
C ALA A 544 -19.52 -5.52 -8.48
N TRP A 545 -20.09 -6.65 -8.89
CA TRP A 545 -19.41 -7.96 -8.87
C TRP A 545 -19.05 -8.43 -10.29
N ALA A 546 -19.36 -7.62 -11.31
CA ALA A 546 -18.82 -7.79 -12.65
C ALA A 546 -18.53 -6.43 -13.32
N PHE A 547 -17.37 -6.30 -13.97
CA PHE A 547 -16.87 -5.05 -14.55
C PHE A 547 -16.12 -5.30 -15.86
N GLY A 548 -16.17 -4.35 -16.79
CA GLY A 548 -15.38 -4.39 -18.02
C GLY A 548 -15.13 -3.03 -18.64
N GLU A 549 -13.97 -2.85 -19.29
CA GLU A 549 -13.69 -1.62 -20.05
C GLU A 549 -14.43 -1.60 -21.39
N GLY A 550 -15.05 -0.46 -21.69
CA GLY A 550 -15.80 -0.20 -22.91
C GLY A 550 -17.28 0.06 -22.68
N LYS A 551 -18.05 -0.03 -23.76
CA LYS A 551 -19.51 0.20 -23.76
C LYS A 551 -20.32 -1.10 -23.89
N ASP A 552 -19.63 -2.21 -24.14
CA ASP A 552 -20.24 -3.50 -24.42
C ASP A 552 -20.34 -4.33 -23.14
N PHE A 553 -21.56 -4.66 -22.74
CA PHE A 553 -21.82 -5.41 -21.51
C PHE A 553 -21.28 -6.85 -21.54
N SER A 554 -20.99 -7.41 -22.71
CA SER A 554 -20.35 -8.74 -22.78
C SER A 554 -18.90 -8.73 -22.27
N LYS A 555 -18.29 -7.55 -22.12
CA LYS A 555 -16.95 -7.39 -21.56
C LYS A 555 -16.94 -7.38 -20.04
N ALA A 556 -18.09 -7.30 -19.39
CA ALA A 556 -18.15 -7.36 -17.93
C ALA A 556 -17.87 -8.78 -17.45
N ALA A 557 -16.69 -8.99 -16.86
CA ALA A 557 -16.28 -10.24 -16.23
C ALA A 557 -16.48 -10.16 -14.71
N GLU A 558 -16.66 -11.31 -14.05
CA GLU A 558 -16.73 -11.34 -12.59
C GLU A 558 -15.47 -10.77 -11.97
N CYS A 559 -15.63 -10.05 -10.86
CA CYS A 559 -14.54 -9.42 -10.13
C CYS A 559 -14.91 -9.26 -8.65
N ASP A 560 -13.93 -8.93 -7.82
CA ASP A 560 -14.20 -8.46 -6.46
C ASP A 560 -15.10 -7.23 -6.46
N LEU A 561 -15.76 -6.99 -5.32
CA LEU A 561 -16.67 -5.89 -5.15
C LEU A 561 -15.98 -4.56 -5.49
N ARG A 562 -16.56 -3.80 -6.41
CA ARG A 562 -16.00 -2.53 -6.88
C ARG A 562 -17.05 -1.43 -6.84
N LEU A 563 -16.75 -0.30 -6.20
CA LEU A 563 -17.59 0.88 -6.33
C LEU A 563 -17.43 1.47 -7.74
N VAL A 564 -18.55 1.62 -8.44
CA VAL A 564 -18.60 2.32 -9.73
C VAL A 564 -19.59 3.48 -9.61
N ILE A 565 -19.11 4.69 -9.88
CA ILE A 565 -19.88 5.93 -9.77
C ILE A 565 -19.79 6.75 -11.06
N GLY A 566 -20.88 7.41 -11.44
CA GLY A 566 -20.89 8.32 -12.58
C GLY A 566 -20.17 9.64 -12.29
N GLN A 567 -20.05 10.47 -13.32
CA GLN A 567 -19.41 11.79 -13.25
C GLN A 567 -20.42 12.88 -12.88
N GLN A 568 -20.00 13.91 -12.15
CA GLN A 568 -20.77 15.15 -11.97
C GLN A 568 -20.61 16.06 -13.17
N GLY A 569 -19.37 16.26 -13.66
CA GLY A 569 -19.03 17.02 -14.86
C GLY A 569 -18.07 16.25 -15.76
N ILE A 570 -17.81 16.73 -16.98
CA ILE A 570 -16.95 16.03 -17.95
C ILE A 570 -15.49 15.89 -17.52
N HIS A 571 -15.04 16.70 -16.56
CA HIS A 571 -13.68 16.68 -15.98
C HIS A 571 -13.62 16.02 -14.60
N ASP A 572 -14.73 15.45 -14.12
CA ASP A 572 -14.80 14.74 -12.84
C ASP A 572 -14.00 13.44 -12.90
N VAL A 573 -12.96 13.32 -12.06
CA VAL A 573 -12.06 12.16 -11.97
C VAL A 573 -12.69 11.07 -11.09
N ASN A 574 -13.75 10.47 -11.63
CA ASN A 574 -14.60 9.53 -10.90
C ASN A 574 -14.00 8.13 -10.71
N THR A 575 -12.83 7.84 -11.26
CA THR A 575 -12.13 6.58 -10.90
C THR A 575 -11.44 6.65 -9.54
N ALA A 576 -11.14 7.85 -9.03
CA ALA A 576 -10.53 8.01 -7.70
C ALA A 576 -11.40 7.39 -6.58
N PRO A 577 -12.71 7.68 -6.47
CA PRO A 577 -13.58 6.98 -5.53
C PRO A 577 -14.01 5.57 -6.00
N GLY A 578 -13.53 5.09 -7.15
CA GLY A 578 -13.90 3.80 -7.73
C GLY A 578 -13.17 2.63 -7.06
N VAL A 579 -13.31 2.49 -5.74
CA VAL A 579 -12.62 1.51 -4.89
C VAL A 579 -12.85 0.10 -5.41
N GLN A 580 -11.78 -0.69 -5.52
CA GLN A 580 -11.83 -2.12 -5.88
C GLN A 580 -11.63 -2.95 -4.62
N MET A 581 -12.06 -4.22 -4.63
CA MET A 581 -12.01 -5.10 -3.45
C MET A 581 -12.69 -4.50 -2.21
N VAL A 582 -13.82 -3.82 -2.41
CA VAL A 582 -14.60 -3.18 -1.35
C VAL A 582 -15.01 -4.25 -0.33
N SER A 583 -14.51 -4.11 0.89
CA SER A 583 -14.82 -5.00 2.01
C SER A 583 -15.65 -4.29 3.07
N LYS A 584 -15.59 -2.96 3.14
CA LYS A 584 -16.30 -2.19 4.16
C LYS A 584 -16.78 -0.84 3.67
N ILE A 585 -17.99 -0.46 4.10
CA ILE A 585 -18.58 0.86 3.89
C ILE A 585 -19.00 1.40 5.26
N THR A 586 -18.39 2.51 5.69
CA THR A 586 -18.72 3.18 6.94
C THR A 586 -19.51 4.46 6.66
N ILE A 587 -20.72 4.56 7.22
CA ILE A 587 -21.60 5.73 7.07
C ILE A 587 -21.58 6.54 8.37
N SER A 588 -21.21 7.81 8.29
CA SER A 588 -21.12 8.67 9.46
C SER A 588 -21.95 9.95 9.39
N THR A 589 -22.38 10.43 10.56
CA THR A 589 -23.04 11.74 10.71
C THR A 589 -22.06 12.90 10.93
N LYS A 590 -20.74 12.61 10.99
CA LYS A 590 -19.68 13.62 11.09
C LYS A 590 -19.82 14.68 9.99
N ASP A 591 -19.48 15.93 10.30
CA ASP A 591 -19.43 16.96 9.28
C ASP A 591 -18.31 16.70 8.26
N ALA A 592 -18.66 16.65 6.97
CA ALA A 592 -17.71 16.51 5.87
C ALA A 592 -16.81 17.74 5.69
N GLY A 593 -17.18 18.88 6.26
CA GLY A 593 -16.49 20.16 6.04
C GLY A 593 -16.56 20.60 4.58
N SER A 594 -15.69 21.54 4.22
CA SER A 594 -15.52 22.06 2.86
C SER A 594 -14.04 22.11 2.50
N TRP A 595 -13.73 22.07 1.21
CA TRP A 595 -12.38 22.36 0.72
C TRP A 595 -12.03 23.84 0.89
N GLU A 596 -10.74 24.12 1.10
CA GLU A 596 -10.24 25.48 1.12
C GLU A 596 -10.30 26.10 -0.27
N ARG A 597 -10.37 27.44 -0.32
CA ARG A 597 -10.33 28.16 -1.59
C ARG A 597 -8.98 27.94 -2.27
N PRO A 598 -8.93 27.93 -3.62
CA PRO A 598 -7.64 27.99 -4.29
C PRO A 598 -6.98 29.34 -4.03
N THR A 599 -5.66 29.40 -4.21
CA THR A 599 -4.91 30.66 -4.25
C THR A 599 -4.54 30.99 -5.69
N ALA A 600 -4.44 32.28 -6.00
CA ALA A 600 -4.05 32.77 -7.33
C ALA A 600 -2.90 33.76 -7.20
N ASN A 601 -1.90 33.62 -8.05
CA ASN A 601 -0.77 34.55 -8.14
C ASN A 601 -0.53 34.92 -9.61
N MET A 602 -0.30 36.21 -9.87
CA MET A 602 0.08 36.73 -11.18
C MET A 602 1.59 36.88 -11.26
N ALA A 603 2.19 36.36 -12.34
CA ALA A 603 3.56 36.65 -12.73
C ALA A 603 3.66 36.69 -14.24
N ASP A 604 4.33 37.70 -14.80
CA ASP A 604 4.62 37.81 -16.24
C ASP A 604 3.42 37.66 -17.20
N GLY A 605 2.23 38.10 -16.76
CA GLY A 605 1.00 38.01 -17.55
C GLY A 605 0.30 36.65 -17.50
N GLU A 606 0.71 35.77 -16.58
CA GLU A 606 0.12 34.46 -16.36
C GLU A 606 -0.35 34.29 -14.92
N ILE A 607 -1.49 33.63 -14.75
CA ILE A 607 -2.05 33.31 -13.43
C ILE A 607 -1.75 31.86 -13.09
N VAL A 608 -1.11 31.65 -11.93
CA VAL A 608 -0.86 30.33 -11.35
C VAL A 608 -1.88 30.10 -10.23
N LEU A 609 -2.67 29.03 -10.35
CA LEU A 609 -3.56 28.58 -9.28
C LEU A 609 -2.88 27.49 -8.44
N ASN A 610 -3.07 27.54 -7.12
CA ASN A 610 -2.52 26.53 -6.21
C ASN A 610 -3.56 26.10 -5.16
N HIS A 611 -3.40 24.87 -4.67
CA HIS A 611 -4.14 24.31 -3.54
C HIS A 611 -3.29 23.21 -2.88
N ASP A 612 -3.34 23.06 -1.56
CA ASP A 612 -2.48 22.12 -0.82
C ASP A 612 -2.72 20.65 -1.21
N TYR A 613 -3.94 20.36 -1.69
CA TYR A 613 -4.38 19.03 -2.13
C TYR A 613 -4.57 18.95 -3.65
N LEU A 614 -3.72 19.62 -4.44
CA LEU A 614 -3.86 19.73 -5.91
C LEU A 614 -4.01 18.36 -6.62
N ASP A 615 -3.44 17.29 -6.07
CA ASP A 615 -3.58 15.94 -6.64
C ASP A 615 -4.87 15.22 -6.27
N GLN A 616 -5.57 15.67 -5.22
CA GLN A 616 -6.83 15.08 -4.76
C GLN A 616 -8.06 15.83 -5.27
N VAL A 617 -7.91 17.10 -5.65
CA VAL A 617 -9.00 17.98 -6.05
C VAL A 617 -8.82 18.51 -7.48
N LYS A 618 -9.83 19.20 -7.99
CA LYS A 618 -9.77 19.92 -9.28
C LYS A 618 -10.18 21.37 -9.07
N ILE A 619 -9.41 22.29 -9.65
CA ILE A 619 -9.66 23.73 -9.61
C ILE A 619 -10.36 24.11 -10.91
N TYR A 620 -11.65 24.40 -10.80
CA TYR A 620 -12.48 24.87 -11.90
C TYR A 620 -12.43 26.39 -11.96
N TYR A 621 -12.27 26.98 -13.15
CA TYR A 621 -12.15 28.42 -13.29
C TYR A 621 -12.86 28.98 -14.53
N THR A 622 -13.07 30.30 -14.49
CA THR A 622 -13.61 31.13 -15.56
C THR A 622 -12.82 32.44 -15.62
N LEU A 623 -12.74 33.05 -16.80
CA LEU A 623 -12.04 34.33 -17.03
C LEU A 623 -13.01 35.48 -17.37
N ASP A 624 -14.30 35.17 -17.50
CA ASP A 624 -15.36 36.13 -17.82
C ASP A 624 -16.13 36.62 -16.58
N GLY A 625 -15.67 36.23 -15.38
CA GLY A 625 -16.29 36.57 -14.10
C GLY A 625 -17.56 35.77 -13.74
N SER A 626 -17.97 34.81 -14.58
CA SER A 626 -19.06 33.87 -14.25
C SER A 626 -18.63 32.87 -13.17
N GLU A 627 -19.56 32.33 -12.38
CA GLU A 627 -19.19 31.34 -11.35
C GLU A 627 -18.79 29.99 -11.98
N PRO A 628 -17.64 29.40 -11.58
CA PRO A 628 -17.24 28.10 -12.09
C PRO A 628 -18.23 26.99 -11.70
N THR A 629 -18.55 26.15 -12.67
CA THR A 629 -19.38 24.95 -12.51
C THR A 629 -18.54 23.70 -12.77
N GLU A 630 -19.10 22.52 -12.56
CA GLU A 630 -18.50 21.23 -12.89
C GLU A 630 -18.17 21.05 -14.40
N ASN A 631 -18.65 21.97 -15.25
CA ASN A 631 -18.38 21.99 -16.69
C ASN A 631 -17.45 23.14 -17.11
N SER A 632 -16.93 23.92 -16.16
CA SER A 632 -15.95 24.97 -16.42
C SER A 632 -14.56 24.38 -16.71
N GLN A 633 -13.65 25.24 -17.19
CA GLN A 633 -12.27 24.84 -17.44
C GLN A 633 -11.58 24.39 -16.15
N VAL A 634 -10.73 23.37 -16.24
CA VAL A 634 -9.97 22.84 -15.11
C VAL A 634 -8.50 23.20 -15.25
N TYR A 635 -7.93 23.79 -14.21
CA TYR A 635 -6.52 24.19 -14.18
C TYR A 635 -5.56 22.99 -14.04
N ASN A 636 -5.93 22.01 -13.21
CA ASN A 636 -5.13 20.82 -12.92
C ASN A 636 -5.84 19.53 -13.39
N PRO A 637 -6.00 19.30 -14.71
CA PRO A 637 -6.73 18.14 -15.22
C PRO A 637 -6.06 16.79 -14.89
N SER A 638 -4.76 16.81 -14.58
CA SER A 638 -3.97 15.66 -14.12
C SER A 638 -3.49 15.87 -12.68
N THR A 639 -3.11 14.78 -12.02
CA THR A 639 -2.17 14.89 -10.89
C THR A 639 -0.79 15.32 -11.38
N THR A 640 -0.05 15.98 -10.50
CA THR A 640 1.28 16.55 -10.73
C THR A 640 2.34 15.51 -11.08
N TYR A 641 2.16 14.25 -10.69
CA TYR A 641 3.11 13.17 -10.96
C TYR A 641 2.78 12.30 -12.19
N PHE A 642 1.59 12.45 -12.79
CA PHE A 642 1.24 11.72 -14.02
C PHE A 642 1.51 12.53 -15.29
N GLN A 643 0.96 13.75 -15.37
CA GLN A 643 1.09 14.65 -16.51
C GLN A 643 1.27 16.10 -16.01
N PRO A 644 2.41 16.43 -15.35
CA PRO A 644 2.68 17.78 -14.85
C PRO A 644 2.59 18.84 -15.94
N ASP A 645 2.96 18.49 -17.17
CA ASP A 645 2.94 19.37 -18.34
C ASP A 645 1.53 19.86 -18.70
N LEU A 646 0.45 19.23 -18.20
CA LEU A 646 -0.92 19.70 -18.40
C LEU A 646 -1.32 20.81 -17.42
N ILE A 647 -0.58 21.01 -16.34
CA ILE A 647 -0.85 22.01 -15.30
C ILE A 647 -0.06 23.27 -15.64
N LYS A 648 -0.63 24.10 -16.52
CA LYS A 648 0.05 25.30 -17.04
C LYS A 648 -0.51 26.58 -16.43
N PRO A 649 0.32 27.61 -16.20
CA PRO A 649 -0.16 28.95 -15.91
C PRO A 649 -1.20 29.40 -16.95
N ILE A 650 -2.22 30.14 -16.49
CA ILE A 650 -3.30 30.63 -17.34
C ILE A 650 -2.86 31.96 -17.97
N PRO A 651 -2.62 32.02 -19.29
CA PRO A 651 -2.22 33.26 -19.93
C PRO A 651 -3.39 34.25 -19.95
N VAL A 652 -3.14 35.49 -19.55
CA VAL A 652 -4.14 36.55 -19.58
C VAL A 652 -3.58 37.84 -20.19
N SER A 653 -4.47 38.67 -20.73
CA SER A 653 -4.09 39.94 -21.36
C SER A 653 -5.01 41.07 -20.93
N GLY A 654 -4.43 42.18 -20.48
CA GLY A 654 -5.20 43.32 -19.98
C GLY A 654 -5.87 43.02 -18.63
N SER A 655 -6.86 43.84 -18.28
CA SER A 655 -7.58 43.70 -17.03
C SER A 655 -8.75 42.71 -17.13
N GLY A 656 -8.95 41.84 -16.15
CA GLY A 656 -10.06 40.89 -16.12
C GLY A 656 -10.41 40.36 -14.73
N ILE A 657 -11.39 39.45 -14.67
CA ILE A 657 -11.82 38.80 -13.44
C ILE A 657 -11.75 37.29 -13.63
N LEU A 658 -10.83 36.65 -12.91
CA LEU A 658 -10.78 35.21 -12.76
C LEU A 658 -11.67 34.82 -11.58
N LYS A 659 -12.54 33.83 -11.77
CA LYS A 659 -13.16 33.11 -10.66
C LYS A 659 -12.69 31.67 -10.64
N ALA A 660 -12.41 31.13 -9.46
CA ALA A 660 -11.97 29.75 -9.30
C ALA A 660 -12.64 29.06 -8.10
N LYS A 661 -12.89 27.76 -8.21
CA LYS A 661 -13.52 26.92 -7.18
C LYS A 661 -12.85 25.56 -7.14
N VAL A 662 -12.60 25.03 -5.95
CA VAL A 662 -12.09 23.68 -5.73
C VAL A 662 -13.26 22.72 -5.59
N ILE A 663 -13.24 21.65 -6.40
CA ILE A 663 -14.19 20.53 -6.34
C ILE A 663 -13.38 19.24 -6.21
N GLY A 664 -13.74 18.40 -5.24
CA GLY A 664 -13.08 17.11 -4.99
C GLY A 664 -13.89 16.24 -4.04
N TYR A 665 -13.63 14.93 -4.04
CA TYR A 665 -14.34 13.98 -3.19
C TYR A 665 -14.03 14.18 -1.69
N GLY A 666 -14.89 13.67 -0.81
CA GLY A 666 -14.68 13.63 0.66
C GLY A 666 -15.19 14.87 1.40
N LYS A 667 -15.10 16.06 0.80
CA LYS A 667 -15.61 17.32 1.37
C LYS A 667 -16.55 18.05 0.41
N ARG A 668 -17.27 19.05 0.91
CA ARG A 668 -18.05 19.97 0.05
C ARG A 668 -17.11 20.88 -0.76
N ASP A 669 -17.62 21.38 -1.88
CA ASP A 669 -16.93 22.36 -2.71
C ASP A 669 -16.42 23.55 -1.88
N SER A 670 -15.31 24.15 -2.31
CA SER A 670 -14.83 25.39 -1.69
C SER A 670 -15.76 26.56 -2.00
N GLU A 671 -15.63 27.61 -1.21
CA GLU A 671 -16.08 28.94 -1.62
C GLU A 671 -15.41 29.38 -2.94
N VAL A 672 -16.01 30.34 -3.65
CA VAL A 672 -15.44 30.85 -4.91
C VAL A 672 -14.36 31.90 -4.61
N LEU A 673 -13.16 31.69 -5.16
CA LEU A 673 -12.13 32.73 -5.27
C LEU A 673 -12.54 33.72 -6.37
N THR A 674 -12.43 35.02 -6.09
CA THR A 674 -12.49 36.08 -7.11
C THR A 674 -11.14 36.79 -7.12
N TYR A 675 -10.52 36.86 -8.29
CA TYR A 675 -9.20 37.45 -8.49
C TYR A 675 -9.25 38.44 -9.66
N GLU A 676 -9.03 39.73 -9.37
CA GLU A 676 -8.89 40.78 -10.37
C GLU A 676 -7.44 40.82 -10.84
N TYR A 677 -7.24 40.91 -12.15
CA TYR A 677 -5.92 41.01 -12.77
C TYR A 677 -5.85 42.14 -13.79
#